data_AF-A0A971B608-F1
#
_entry.id   AF-A0A971B608-F1
#
_cell.length_a   1.000
_cell.length_b   1.000
_cell.length_c   1.000
_cell.angle_alpha   90.00
_cell.angle_beta   90.00
_cell.angle_gamma   90.00
#
_symmetry.space_group_name_H-M   'P 1'
#
loop_
_entity.id
_entity.type
_entity.pdbx_description
1 polymer ?
#
loop_
_entity_poly.entity_id
_entity_poly.type
_entity_poly.pdbx_seq_one_letter_code
_entity_poly.pdbx_strand_id
1 'polypeptide(L)'
;MKNILLFSKTKMKLVDLLPGIATVWHSRFYPEKQIRGASKPGWLRWLAVLLLLACFSPDARSTSLTTVVKGISITVSADDGVLPAGTTLDVRLLTNVEKRGYLELLRSDRGITLRQSMAFDITLHDQQGNEIQPGGEVDVSFSGLNLDGQPEELVVFHAVGSGRNAEKGFAFDKKYPGIQSSGGLKSGTIPLKPERGKLKFSTSHFSIYLVGTTNTATYNFYVGASLVDTQIVLNGESLFEPEAPEAIEGKRFTGWYEGTTQVVFNTPVTVESTETYTVNANFEDIWYVYFKYSGNIIATKEVVPGGTVDATGVPLIVTETGKAFLHWSASSGGSAFDFESPINANTTLYAVLADMWTVSFNTQGGSTTLPKYIADGQSLGTVEDPIRPGFTFGGWYTEPDGAGTEYTSSTTIEESVILYAKWTGLPVDYTIIYWQENADDANYTYKETATGSGTAGTILTLPPQAISNTRYQYFSFDYYDEGLTLNGDGTTTVNVYYSRNSYTVIFDLDRTGATLNIGGETYTGSEYTFTAKYDSDISALWPTATNIPNVGLYKFTGWTYPGGSLTLVSKRMNFTPDLFSTTGTRTYEGNWAINVVTYELHYMIQVTSGTGEREYNGTWYNEDMAYNQMANTTGGGWSAKQISGVTNVGIQQDRTAGPDGDIDVYFYYNRNSYNLTFYNYNENDKELNFVFGASIEDTEYTPLKPSVLPEGYTFGGWYDNEATSGDPFDFEGAVMPPNNLILYSKWITPVYTVRIHEVMEDPGPGGNSYTLELPTGSTIDESSLIKEEVPGVDFIGWFWYVGDLFVPYDFNLPVTVDIIELFPVWDIQTFNVTYVLNGGTGTAPVDPNNYYLGSGATVLPPTDVTPPSGKVFVGWAGNGDIYYPNQEIKLETGSVTLTAQWGDAAPETSITYKPNGNDDNGATGDDIVVSLNNNEKHTVLDNTFTCNVCYQFVGWNTLADGTGTMFMPGNEVIVDIESPVPNILYAIWETKSLVIEAKVYLEGALIDPETSADYAAPMRTTLNDLQMLPGQAYLDGETVYYTPAGQPYNTEPWNYTGNEGDLYDTGGSVGDAGYPATAVDWVLVSLRDSDGSNYSKVFEKAALLLSDGSIQMPEDFEFCDLDVNGTYYLVVEHRNHLITMSHMPLQIVNGILTYDFTTQNSYVLPGSGAVGQKEANGIWFMYGGNGNQSETDNSDTDINADDQSTWEIDNGKQGYRPGDYNMNGDANSNDQIIWERNNGRTSVIRDH
;
A
#
# COMPACT_ATOMS: atom_id res chain seq x y z
N MET A 1 7.19 -49.25 25.72
CA MET A 1 6.20 -50.08 24.97
C MET A 1 6.26 -49.57 23.53
N LYS A 2 6.80 -50.35 22.58
CA LYS A 2 6.18 -51.41 21.75
C LYS A 2 5.42 -50.87 20.53
N ASN A 3 5.82 -51.37 19.36
CA ASN A 3 5.24 -51.28 18.00
C ASN A 3 5.58 -49.97 17.22
N ILE A 4 6.21 -49.93 16.03
CA ILE A 4 6.15 -50.77 14.78
C ILE A 4 4.84 -50.48 14.00
N LEU A 5 4.77 -50.16 12.69
CA LEU A 5 5.52 -50.62 11.49
C LEU A 5 5.61 -49.52 10.36
N LEU A 6 6.48 -49.77 9.37
CA LEU A 6 6.90 -49.05 8.14
C LEU A 6 5.77 -48.37 7.30
N PHE A 7 5.97 -47.51 6.27
CA PHE A 7 7.02 -47.23 5.25
C PHE A 7 6.79 -45.77 4.69
N SER A 8 7.57 -45.09 3.82
CA SER A 8 8.90 -45.30 3.19
C SER A 8 9.45 -43.99 2.55
N LYS A 9 10.78 -43.82 2.53
CA LYS A 9 11.61 -42.96 1.64
C LYS A 9 11.22 -41.47 1.41
N THR A 10 11.70 -40.63 2.33
CA THR A 10 12.27 -39.31 2.01
C THR A 10 13.63 -39.23 2.71
N LYS A 11 14.70 -38.78 2.02
CA LYS A 11 16.03 -38.59 2.65
C LYS A 11 16.14 -37.15 3.16
N MET A 12 16.26 -36.98 4.47
CA MET A 12 16.52 -35.70 5.11
C MET A 12 18.03 -35.42 5.26
N LYS A 13 18.34 -34.16 5.55
CA LYS A 13 19.68 -33.62 5.83
C LYS A 13 20.36 -34.31 7.02
N LEU A 14 21.68 -34.19 7.08
CA LEU A 14 22.46 -34.34 8.32
C LEU A 14 23.23 -33.04 8.57
N VAL A 15 23.08 -32.47 9.77
CA VAL A 15 23.88 -31.37 10.31
C VAL A 15 24.12 -31.70 11.78
N ASP A 16 25.38 -31.57 12.21
CA ASP A 16 25.93 -31.56 13.59
C ASP A 16 27.43 -31.92 13.46
N LEU A 17 28.42 -31.39 14.20
CA LEU A 17 28.44 -30.46 15.34
C LEU A 17 29.90 -29.96 15.58
N LEU A 18 30.08 -28.94 16.44
CA LEU A 18 31.30 -28.58 17.24
C LEU A 18 32.41 -27.62 16.66
N PRO A 19 33.15 -26.87 17.53
CA PRO A 19 33.27 -25.40 17.35
C PRO A 19 34.62 -24.70 17.69
N GLY A 20 34.70 -23.39 17.41
CA GLY A 20 35.14 -22.31 18.32
C GLY A 20 36.61 -22.13 18.78
N ILE A 21 37.17 -20.92 18.58
CA ILE A 21 37.80 -20.01 19.58
C ILE A 21 38.19 -18.66 18.91
N ALA A 22 38.42 -17.60 19.70
CA ALA A 22 38.36 -16.19 19.26
C ALA A 22 39.64 -15.34 19.43
N THR A 23 39.62 -14.18 18.74
CA THR A 23 40.21 -12.85 19.09
C THR A 23 41.66 -12.45 18.72
N VAL A 24 41.81 -11.13 18.47
CA VAL A 24 43.02 -10.26 18.35
C VAL A 24 43.87 -10.52 17.08
N TRP A 25 44.15 -9.56 16.18
CA TRP A 25 44.72 -8.22 16.42
C TRP A 25 44.24 -7.11 15.47
N HIS A 26 44.33 -5.87 15.96
CA HIS A 26 44.19 -4.63 15.21
C HIS A 26 45.58 -3.96 15.05
N SER A 27 45.69 -3.06 14.06
CA SER A 27 46.55 -1.87 14.02
C SER A 27 47.93 -1.89 13.30
N ARG A 28 48.07 -0.82 12.48
CA ARG A 28 49.26 0.01 12.19
C ARG A 28 50.32 -0.42 11.18
N PHE A 29 50.34 0.35 10.09
CA PHE A 29 51.48 0.64 9.21
C PHE A 29 52.56 1.53 9.88
N TYR A 30 53.75 1.54 9.26
CA TYR A 30 54.95 2.38 9.52
C TYR A 30 55.76 2.08 10.80
N PRO A 31 57.12 2.19 10.78
CA PRO A 31 57.90 3.22 10.05
C PRO A 31 59.13 2.75 9.23
N GLU A 32 59.76 3.70 8.53
CA GLU A 32 61.09 3.57 7.92
C GLU A 32 62.24 3.56 8.96
N LYS A 33 63.37 2.87 8.70
CA LYS A 33 64.70 3.46 8.36
C LYS A 33 65.92 2.54 8.60
N GLN A 34 66.84 2.61 7.62
CA GLN A 34 68.32 2.47 7.68
C GLN A 34 69.08 1.12 7.86
N ILE A 35 69.78 0.76 6.77
CA ILE A 35 71.25 0.54 6.64
C ILE A 35 71.94 -0.51 7.55
N ARG A 36 72.42 -1.65 6.99
CA ARG A 36 73.83 -1.92 6.52
C ARG A 36 74.02 -3.40 6.14
N GLY A 37 74.74 -3.67 5.05
CA GLY A 37 74.69 -4.95 4.32
C GLY A 37 75.74 -6.05 4.63
N ALA A 38 75.72 -7.07 3.77
CA ALA A 38 76.80 -8.05 3.56
C ALA A 38 76.65 -8.76 2.19
N SER A 39 77.78 -9.16 1.61
CA SER A 39 78.04 -9.59 0.24
C SER A 39 77.57 -10.99 -0.22
N LYS A 40 77.07 -11.07 -1.48
CA LYS A 40 77.28 -12.10 -2.56
C LYS A 40 77.07 -13.62 -2.28
N PRO A 41 76.84 -14.47 -3.31
CA PRO A 41 76.24 -14.24 -4.64
C PRO A 41 75.08 -15.23 -4.97
N GLY A 42 74.28 -14.92 -6.01
CA GLY A 42 73.10 -15.72 -6.41
C GLY A 42 72.97 -16.02 -7.91
N TRP A 43 74.07 -15.95 -8.68
CA TRP A 43 74.07 -16.24 -10.12
C TRP A 43 74.12 -17.74 -10.41
N LEU A 44 72.99 -18.46 -10.31
CA LEU A 44 72.88 -19.86 -10.79
C LEU A 44 71.44 -20.42 -10.93
N ARG A 45 70.43 -19.56 -11.18
CA ARG A 45 69.04 -20.01 -11.45
C ARG A 45 68.37 -19.42 -12.70
N TRP A 46 69.05 -18.56 -13.45
CA TRP A 46 68.53 -17.99 -14.70
C TRP A 46 69.03 -18.71 -15.98
N LEU A 47 69.98 -19.64 -15.87
CA LEU A 47 70.59 -20.31 -17.02
C LEU A 47 69.90 -21.62 -17.48
N ALA A 48 68.71 -21.93 -16.93
CA ALA A 48 67.96 -23.17 -17.23
C ALA A 48 66.57 -22.93 -17.84
N VAL A 49 66.20 -21.67 -18.07
CA VAL A 49 64.94 -21.28 -18.75
C VAL A 49 65.23 -20.51 -20.06
N LEU A 50 66.40 -19.88 -20.17
CA LEU A 50 66.90 -19.19 -21.37
C LEU A 50 67.42 -20.11 -22.50
N LEU A 51 67.19 -21.43 -22.41
CA LEU A 51 67.75 -22.43 -23.34
C LEU A 51 66.67 -23.28 -24.04
N LEU A 52 65.44 -22.74 -24.13
CA LEU A 52 64.28 -23.38 -24.76
C LEU A 52 63.35 -22.38 -25.50
N LEU A 53 63.80 -21.14 -25.74
CA LEU A 53 63.02 -20.04 -26.32
C LEU A 53 63.77 -19.32 -27.47
N ALA A 54 64.55 -20.07 -28.25
CA ALA A 54 65.25 -19.57 -29.44
C ALA A 54 65.29 -20.64 -30.54
N CYS A 55 64.16 -20.85 -31.22
CA CYS A 55 64.04 -21.40 -32.58
C CYS A 55 62.58 -21.33 -33.05
N PHE A 56 62.39 -21.10 -34.36
CA PHE A 56 61.11 -20.97 -35.08
C PHE A 56 60.30 -19.69 -34.82
N SER A 57 60.69 -18.63 -35.53
CA SER A 57 59.73 -17.80 -36.26
C SER A 57 59.76 -18.23 -37.74
N PRO A 58 58.77 -18.97 -38.25
CA PRO A 58 58.41 -18.98 -39.66
C PRO A 58 57.41 -17.85 -39.94
N ASP A 59 57.31 -17.41 -41.21
CA ASP A 59 56.30 -16.44 -41.66
C ASP A 59 54.92 -16.69 -41.04
N ALA A 60 54.39 -15.72 -40.28
CA ALA A 60 53.07 -15.78 -39.66
C ALA A 60 51.97 -15.71 -40.74
N ARG A 61 51.71 -16.83 -41.41
CA ARG A 61 50.57 -17.00 -42.32
C ARG A 61 49.32 -17.23 -41.48
N SER A 62 48.48 -16.20 -41.34
CA SER A 62 47.17 -16.34 -40.72
C SER A 62 46.35 -17.41 -41.44
N THR A 63 45.81 -18.36 -40.67
CA THR A 63 44.99 -19.44 -41.21
C THR A 63 43.55 -18.96 -41.26
N SER A 64 42.95 -18.95 -42.45
CA SER A 64 41.55 -18.56 -42.65
C SER A 64 40.75 -19.68 -43.30
N LEU A 65 39.62 -20.02 -42.68
CA LEU A 65 38.64 -20.98 -43.15
C LEU A 65 37.39 -20.20 -43.55
N THR A 66 36.98 -20.30 -44.81
CA THR A 66 35.79 -19.59 -45.33
C THR A 66 34.79 -20.58 -45.91
N THR A 67 33.52 -20.42 -45.56
CA THR A 67 32.40 -21.17 -46.15
C THR A 67 31.26 -20.22 -46.51
N VAL A 68 30.41 -20.61 -47.46
CA VAL A 68 29.32 -19.78 -47.96
C VAL A 68 27.98 -20.50 -47.81
N VAL A 69 27.10 -19.93 -46.99
CA VAL A 69 25.77 -20.50 -46.70
C VAL A 69 24.70 -19.52 -47.12
N LYS A 70 23.86 -19.93 -48.09
CA LYS A 70 22.76 -19.11 -48.64
C LYS A 70 23.16 -17.72 -49.17
N GLY A 71 24.41 -17.56 -49.58
CA GLY A 71 24.95 -16.29 -50.11
C GLY A 71 25.63 -15.41 -49.05
N ILE A 72 25.64 -15.83 -47.79
CA ILE A 72 26.43 -15.21 -46.72
C ILE A 72 27.76 -15.96 -46.63
N SER A 73 28.87 -15.25 -46.79
CA SER A 73 30.21 -15.80 -46.59
C SER A 73 30.60 -15.62 -45.13
N ILE A 74 30.95 -16.73 -44.49
CA ILE A 74 31.32 -16.83 -43.08
C ILE A 74 32.77 -17.29 -43.03
N THR A 75 33.64 -16.44 -42.48
CA THR A 75 35.08 -16.65 -42.41
C THR A 75 35.52 -16.70 -40.96
N VAL A 76 36.19 -17.79 -40.57
CA VAL A 76 36.92 -17.93 -39.32
C VAL A 76 38.40 -17.74 -39.61
N SER A 77 39.05 -16.77 -38.97
CA SER A 77 40.49 -16.50 -39.12
C SER A 77 41.21 -16.53 -37.77
N ALA A 78 42.43 -17.05 -37.75
CA ALA A 78 43.24 -17.14 -36.56
C ALA A 78 44.75 -17.10 -36.88
N ASP A 79 45.55 -16.79 -35.85
CA ASP A 79 47.01 -16.87 -35.92
C ASP A 79 47.51 -18.32 -36.00
N ASP A 80 48.77 -18.49 -36.42
CA ASP A 80 49.32 -19.82 -36.65
C ASP A 80 49.38 -20.65 -35.36
N GLY A 81 48.98 -21.92 -35.46
CA GLY A 81 48.82 -22.83 -34.32
C GLY A 81 47.52 -22.71 -33.51
N VAL A 82 46.71 -21.65 -33.66
CA VAL A 82 45.41 -21.51 -32.95
C VAL A 82 44.37 -22.49 -33.50
N LEU A 83 44.38 -22.71 -34.82
CA LEU A 83 43.60 -23.74 -35.50
C LEU A 83 44.53 -24.94 -35.79
N PRO A 84 44.24 -26.15 -35.28
CA PRO A 84 45.06 -27.33 -35.57
C PRO A 84 45.20 -27.59 -37.08
N ALA A 85 46.39 -28.02 -37.51
CA ALA A 85 46.66 -28.29 -38.93
C ALA A 85 45.67 -29.33 -39.50
N GLY A 86 44.98 -28.96 -40.59
CA GLY A 86 43.93 -29.78 -41.20
C GLY A 86 42.51 -29.54 -40.66
N THR A 87 42.31 -28.51 -39.82
CA THR A 87 40.96 -28.09 -39.39
C THR A 87 40.10 -27.67 -40.57
N THR A 88 38.80 -28.01 -40.52
CA THR A 88 37.78 -27.60 -41.49
C THR A 88 36.61 -26.90 -40.80
N LEU A 89 35.92 -26.02 -41.52
CA LEU A 89 34.80 -25.22 -41.04
C LEU A 89 33.49 -25.75 -41.64
N ASP A 90 32.59 -26.27 -40.80
CA ASP A 90 31.21 -26.55 -41.15
C ASP A 90 30.30 -25.43 -40.62
N VAL A 91 29.36 -24.96 -41.44
CA VAL A 91 28.36 -23.97 -41.03
C VAL A 91 27.01 -24.33 -41.60
N ARG A 92 26.02 -24.39 -40.71
CA ARG A 92 24.63 -24.72 -41.03
C ARG A 92 23.72 -23.59 -40.61
N LEU A 93 23.05 -22.97 -41.59
CA LEU A 93 21.93 -22.07 -41.32
C LEU A 93 20.75 -22.91 -40.79
N LEU A 94 20.35 -22.63 -39.55
CA LEU A 94 19.24 -23.31 -38.89
C LEU A 94 17.92 -23.03 -39.61
N THR A 95 17.04 -24.03 -39.67
CA THR A 95 15.71 -23.86 -40.27
C THR A 95 14.84 -22.92 -39.43
N ASN A 96 13.78 -22.37 -40.03
CA ASN A 96 12.82 -21.53 -39.29
C ASN A 96 12.12 -22.25 -38.12
N VAL A 97 12.15 -23.59 -38.06
CA VAL A 97 11.64 -24.38 -36.93
C VAL A 97 12.67 -24.42 -35.81
N GLU A 98 13.92 -24.79 -36.11
CA GLU A 98 15.01 -24.84 -35.12
C GLU A 98 15.33 -23.45 -34.56
N LYS A 99 15.43 -22.43 -35.42
CA LYS A 99 15.63 -21.03 -35.02
C LYS A 99 14.57 -20.56 -34.03
N ARG A 100 13.31 -20.98 -34.20
CA ARG A 100 12.22 -20.57 -33.30
C ARG A 100 12.46 -21.03 -31.87
N GLY A 101 12.94 -22.27 -31.67
CA GLY A 101 13.27 -22.77 -30.34
C GLY A 101 14.34 -21.94 -29.65
N TYR A 102 15.41 -21.56 -30.36
CA TYR A 102 16.46 -20.69 -29.80
C TYR A 102 15.97 -19.25 -29.54
N LEU A 103 15.06 -18.71 -30.36
CA LEU A 103 14.45 -17.39 -30.09
C LEU A 103 13.47 -17.42 -28.91
N GLU A 104 12.72 -18.52 -28.72
CA GLU A 104 11.87 -18.73 -27.55
C GLU A 104 12.71 -18.91 -26.27
N LEU A 105 13.86 -19.58 -26.36
CA LEU A 105 14.82 -19.67 -25.26
C LEU A 105 15.48 -18.32 -24.95
N LEU A 106 15.91 -17.55 -25.95
CA LEU A 106 16.45 -16.19 -25.73
C LEU A 106 15.40 -15.29 -25.06
N ARG A 107 14.14 -15.37 -25.48
CA ARG A 107 13.02 -14.66 -24.85
C ARG A 107 12.73 -15.15 -23.42
N SER A 108 12.97 -16.43 -23.12
CA SER A 108 12.79 -16.99 -21.78
C SER A 108 13.97 -16.73 -20.84
N ASP A 109 15.18 -16.55 -21.37
CA ASP A 109 16.42 -16.28 -20.63
C ASP A 109 16.59 -14.78 -20.35
N ARG A 110 16.32 -13.94 -21.38
CA ARG A 110 16.61 -12.49 -21.36
C ARG A 110 15.40 -11.58 -21.64
N GLY A 111 14.21 -12.10 -21.94
CA GLY A 111 13.05 -11.29 -22.38
C GLY A 111 13.14 -10.75 -23.83
N ILE A 112 14.34 -10.70 -24.39
CA ILE A 112 14.67 -10.12 -25.70
C ILE A 112 13.99 -10.87 -26.85
N THR A 113 13.46 -10.11 -27.82
CA THR A 113 12.91 -10.64 -29.07
C THR A 113 13.66 -10.08 -30.27
N LEU A 114 14.52 -10.89 -30.89
CA LEU A 114 15.26 -10.49 -32.10
C LEU A 114 14.35 -10.41 -33.33
N ARG A 115 14.36 -9.26 -34.00
CA ARG A 115 13.72 -9.05 -35.30
C ARG A 115 14.67 -9.43 -36.44
N GLN A 116 14.06 -9.76 -37.59
CA GLN A 116 14.75 -10.11 -38.85
C GLN A 116 15.92 -11.09 -38.66
N SER A 117 15.76 -12.10 -37.80
CA SER A 117 16.88 -12.88 -37.30
C SER A 117 17.28 -14.07 -38.17
N MET A 118 18.57 -14.39 -38.16
CA MET A 118 19.19 -15.60 -38.68
C MET A 118 19.89 -16.34 -37.54
N ALA A 119 20.06 -17.65 -37.66
CA ALA A 119 20.69 -18.48 -36.65
C ALA A 119 21.65 -19.46 -37.32
N PHE A 120 22.91 -19.42 -36.91
CA PHE A 120 24.00 -20.19 -37.51
C PHE A 120 24.56 -21.16 -36.49
N ASP A 121 24.56 -22.43 -36.85
CA ASP A 121 25.26 -23.53 -36.18
C ASP A 121 26.65 -23.60 -36.83
N ILE A 122 27.67 -23.11 -36.12
CA ILE A 122 29.06 -23.01 -36.60
C ILE A 122 29.88 -24.07 -35.87
N THR A 123 30.65 -24.87 -36.60
CA THR A 123 31.43 -25.98 -36.03
C THR A 123 32.78 -26.10 -36.71
N LEU A 124 33.84 -26.29 -35.92
CA LEU A 124 35.16 -26.67 -36.43
C LEU A 124 35.34 -28.18 -36.31
N HIS A 125 35.97 -28.81 -37.32
CA HIS A 125 36.27 -30.23 -37.34
C HIS A 125 37.76 -30.50 -37.56
N ASP A 126 38.32 -31.46 -36.82
CA ASP A 126 39.70 -31.93 -37.03
C ASP A 126 39.85 -32.75 -38.34
N GLN A 127 41.08 -33.15 -38.66
CA GLN A 127 41.39 -33.95 -39.86
C GLN A 127 40.74 -35.37 -39.84
N GLN A 128 40.23 -35.84 -38.70
CA GLN A 128 39.48 -37.08 -38.56
C GLN A 128 37.95 -36.87 -38.61
N GLY A 129 37.49 -35.60 -38.67
CA GLY A 129 36.08 -35.21 -38.71
C GLY A 129 35.42 -35.01 -37.33
N ASN A 130 36.17 -35.07 -36.22
CA ASN A 130 35.60 -34.81 -34.89
C ASN A 130 35.40 -33.32 -34.67
N GLU A 131 34.33 -32.95 -33.98
CA GLU A 131 34.06 -31.56 -33.55
C GLU A 131 35.11 -31.09 -32.53
N ILE A 132 35.71 -29.93 -32.78
CA ILE A 132 36.74 -29.30 -31.95
C ILE A 132 36.43 -27.83 -31.66
N GLN A 133 37.12 -27.30 -30.64
CA GLN A 133 37.16 -25.87 -30.33
C GLN A 133 38.58 -25.35 -30.62
N PRO A 134 38.76 -24.05 -30.94
CA PRO A 134 40.07 -23.49 -31.23
C PRO A 134 40.98 -23.52 -30.00
N GLY A 135 42.30 -23.53 -30.21
CA GLY A 135 43.31 -23.50 -29.13
C GLY A 135 43.48 -22.13 -28.46
N GLY A 136 42.75 -21.12 -28.94
CA GLY A 136 42.81 -19.72 -28.53
C GLY A 136 41.61 -18.97 -29.10
N GLU A 137 41.63 -17.64 -29.04
CA GLU A 137 40.58 -16.80 -29.63
C GLU A 137 40.71 -16.76 -31.17
N VAL A 138 39.58 -16.76 -31.86
CA VAL A 138 39.51 -16.66 -33.33
C VAL A 138 38.46 -15.64 -33.75
N ASP A 139 38.69 -15.06 -34.92
CA ASP A 139 37.83 -14.06 -35.51
C ASP A 139 36.76 -14.70 -36.40
N VAL A 140 35.49 -14.44 -36.12
CA VAL A 140 34.35 -14.84 -36.95
C VAL A 140 33.81 -13.63 -37.68
N SER A 141 33.80 -13.65 -39.01
CA SER A 141 33.21 -12.60 -39.84
C SER A 141 32.12 -13.15 -40.75
N PHE A 142 31.07 -12.36 -40.92
CA PHE A 142 29.93 -12.59 -41.79
C PHE A 142 29.94 -11.48 -42.84
N SER A 143 29.75 -11.84 -44.11
CA SER A 143 29.64 -10.88 -45.20
C SER A 143 28.53 -11.28 -46.17
N GLY A 144 27.74 -10.30 -46.62
CA GLY A 144 26.52 -10.53 -47.38
C GLY A 144 25.26 -10.71 -46.51
N LEU A 145 25.29 -10.29 -45.23
CA LEU A 145 24.10 -10.22 -44.40
C LEU A 145 23.14 -9.16 -44.97
N ASN A 146 21.99 -9.60 -45.49
CA ASN A 146 20.93 -8.73 -45.98
C ASN A 146 19.68 -8.87 -45.09
N LEU A 147 19.73 -8.19 -43.95
CA LEU A 147 18.61 -7.93 -43.06
C LEU A 147 18.15 -6.50 -43.34
N ASP A 148 16.83 -6.24 -43.37
CA ASP A 148 16.25 -4.93 -43.74
C ASP A 148 16.36 -3.88 -42.60
N GLY A 149 17.47 -3.87 -41.87
CA GLY A 149 17.84 -2.88 -40.82
C GLY A 149 19.17 -2.20 -41.15
N GLN A 150 19.56 -1.18 -40.38
CA GLN A 150 20.89 -0.58 -40.53
C GLN A 150 21.98 -1.53 -40.01
N PRO A 151 23.22 -1.47 -40.53
CA PRO A 151 24.34 -2.27 -39.98
C PRO A 151 24.57 -2.03 -38.48
N GLU A 152 24.25 -0.82 -38.02
CA GLU A 152 24.35 -0.31 -36.64
C GLU A 152 23.25 -0.84 -35.69
N GLU A 153 22.29 -1.64 -36.18
CA GLU A 153 21.21 -2.26 -35.39
C GLU A 153 21.43 -3.76 -35.16
N LEU A 154 22.51 -4.33 -35.74
CA LEU A 154 22.80 -5.76 -35.67
C LEU A 154 23.37 -6.14 -34.30
N VAL A 155 22.65 -7.01 -33.60
CA VAL A 155 23.10 -7.67 -32.36
C VAL A 155 23.31 -9.15 -32.60
N VAL A 156 24.33 -9.70 -31.94
CA VAL A 156 24.68 -11.12 -31.97
C VAL A 156 24.52 -11.70 -30.58
N PHE A 157 23.90 -12.87 -30.48
CA PHE A 157 23.84 -13.66 -29.24
C PHE A 157 24.40 -15.06 -29.48
N HIS A 158 25.36 -15.47 -28.67
CA HIS A 158 25.91 -16.82 -28.64
C HIS A 158 25.19 -17.65 -27.58
N ALA A 159 24.67 -18.83 -27.95
CA ALA A 159 23.97 -19.72 -27.03
C ALA A 159 24.96 -20.66 -26.31
N VAL A 160 25.36 -20.31 -25.10
CA VAL A 160 26.33 -21.07 -24.31
C VAL A 160 25.68 -22.34 -23.75
N GLY A 161 26.12 -23.51 -24.22
CA GLY A 161 25.67 -24.82 -23.73
C GLY A 161 26.31 -25.99 -24.47
N SER A 162 26.64 -27.06 -23.74
CA SER A 162 27.40 -28.20 -24.29
C SER A 162 26.50 -29.27 -24.93
N GLY A 163 26.39 -29.21 -26.26
CA GLY A 163 25.92 -30.32 -27.10
C GLY A 163 24.56 -30.10 -27.76
N ARG A 164 24.44 -30.58 -29.02
CA ARG A 164 23.32 -30.32 -29.96
C ARG A 164 21.91 -30.81 -29.54
N ASN A 165 21.74 -31.38 -28.34
CA ASN A 165 20.49 -32.02 -27.87
C ASN A 165 20.11 -31.64 -26.40
N ALA A 166 20.57 -30.50 -25.89
CA ALA A 166 20.25 -30.08 -24.52
C ALA A 166 18.83 -29.50 -24.39
N GLU A 167 17.84 -30.33 -24.04
CA GLU A 167 16.45 -29.88 -23.73
C GLU A 167 16.34 -29.03 -22.44
N LYS A 168 17.47 -28.65 -21.79
CA LYS A 168 17.49 -27.77 -20.61
C LYS A 168 18.77 -26.93 -20.54
N GLY A 169 18.60 -25.61 -20.54
CA GLY A 169 19.58 -24.65 -19.99
C GLY A 169 20.69 -24.19 -20.94
N PHE A 170 20.34 -23.48 -22.02
CA PHE A 170 21.25 -22.56 -22.68
C PHE A 170 21.18 -21.20 -21.98
N ALA A 171 22.33 -20.55 -21.78
CA ALA A 171 22.41 -19.13 -21.41
C ALA A 171 22.89 -18.33 -22.63
N PHE A 172 22.47 -17.08 -22.79
CA PHE A 172 22.86 -16.27 -23.96
C PHE A 172 23.87 -15.17 -23.61
N ASP A 173 24.99 -15.18 -24.33
CA ASP A 173 26.03 -14.14 -24.32
C ASP A 173 25.79 -13.17 -25.49
N LYS A 174 25.65 -11.87 -25.22
CA LYS A 174 25.74 -10.82 -26.24
C LYS A 174 27.18 -10.78 -26.80
N LYS A 175 27.34 -10.64 -28.13
CA LYS A 175 28.62 -10.41 -28.80
C LYS A 175 28.53 -9.09 -29.56
N TYR A 176 29.53 -8.23 -29.38
CA TYR A 176 29.59 -6.90 -29.98
C TYR A 176 30.25 -7.00 -31.37
N PRO A 177 29.57 -6.62 -32.46
CA PRO A 177 30.14 -6.73 -33.78
C PRO A 177 31.01 -5.52 -34.15
N GLY A 178 32.27 -5.77 -34.46
CA GLY A 178 33.16 -4.82 -35.13
C GLY A 178 32.95 -4.79 -36.65
N ILE A 179 33.24 -3.64 -37.26
CA ILE A 179 33.16 -3.42 -38.71
C ILE A 179 34.57 -3.53 -39.31
N GLN A 180 34.75 -4.31 -40.38
CA GLN A 180 36.04 -4.40 -41.07
C GLN A 180 36.22 -3.33 -42.15
N SER A 181 37.39 -2.69 -42.13
CA SER A 181 38.14 -2.45 -43.38
C SER A 181 38.77 -3.77 -43.82
N SER A 182 38.78 -4.05 -45.13
CA SER A 182 39.29 -5.31 -45.68
C SER A 182 40.74 -5.20 -46.15
N GLY A 183 41.63 -5.94 -45.52
CA GLY A 183 43.03 -6.10 -45.92
C GLY A 183 43.89 -6.40 -44.71
N GLY A 184 44.75 -7.41 -44.79
CA GLY A 184 45.84 -7.54 -43.82
C GLY A 184 46.71 -6.28 -43.89
N LEU A 185 47.14 -5.78 -42.74
CA LEU A 185 47.96 -4.57 -42.63
C LEU A 185 49.30 -4.76 -43.35
N LYS A 186 49.34 -4.38 -44.63
CA LYS A 186 50.51 -3.71 -45.19
C LYS A 186 50.32 -2.22 -44.90
N SER A 187 51.38 -1.59 -44.38
CA SER A 187 51.39 -0.22 -43.87
C SER A 187 50.69 0.79 -44.80
N GLY A 188 49.92 1.72 -44.20
CA GLY A 188 49.62 3.01 -44.82
C GLY A 188 48.24 3.26 -45.45
N THR A 189 47.15 2.57 -45.06
CA THR A 189 45.78 2.92 -45.56
C THR A 189 44.85 3.45 -44.47
N ILE A 190 44.45 4.72 -44.59
CA ILE A 190 43.39 5.34 -43.77
C ILE A 190 42.02 4.72 -44.14
N PRO A 191 41.15 4.33 -43.19
CA PRO A 191 39.87 3.69 -43.53
C PRO A 191 38.91 4.59 -44.32
N LEU A 192 38.35 4.03 -45.40
CA LEU A 192 37.16 4.56 -46.07
C LEU A 192 35.89 4.20 -45.29
N LYS A 193 34.78 4.91 -45.57
CA LYS A 193 33.46 4.73 -44.94
C LYS A 193 32.96 3.26 -44.91
N PRO A 194 32.16 2.88 -43.91
CA PRO A 194 31.72 1.49 -43.70
C PRO A 194 30.96 0.87 -44.89
N GLU A 195 31.27 -0.40 -45.18
CA GLU A 195 30.55 -1.20 -46.18
C GLU A 195 29.31 -1.89 -45.57
N ARG A 196 28.20 -1.92 -46.32
CA ARG A 196 26.95 -2.57 -45.88
C ARG A 196 27.08 -4.10 -45.83
N GLY A 197 26.48 -4.71 -44.80
CA GLY A 197 26.25 -6.16 -44.74
C GLY A 197 27.45 -7.01 -44.32
N LYS A 198 28.43 -6.41 -43.62
CA LYS A 198 29.57 -7.08 -42.99
C LYS A 198 29.52 -6.92 -41.47
N LEU A 199 29.87 -7.98 -40.73
CA LEU A 199 29.80 -8.07 -39.26
C LEU A 199 30.89 -9.02 -38.77
N LYS A 200 31.74 -8.61 -37.81
CA LYS A 200 32.82 -9.44 -37.27
C LYS A 200 32.81 -9.45 -35.73
N PHE A 201 33.04 -10.59 -35.11
CA PHE A 201 33.26 -10.71 -33.66
C PHE A 201 34.28 -11.80 -33.36
N SER A 202 34.96 -11.68 -32.23
CA SER A 202 35.97 -12.65 -31.79
C SER A 202 35.36 -13.66 -30.80
N THR A 203 35.85 -14.91 -30.81
CA THR A 203 35.30 -15.99 -29.99
C THR A 203 36.30 -17.13 -29.81
N SER A 204 36.26 -17.79 -28.64
CA SER A 204 37.03 -19.01 -28.35
C SER A 204 36.14 -20.26 -28.24
N HIS A 205 34.83 -20.13 -28.49
CA HIS A 205 33.88 -21.24 -28.37
C HIS A 205 32.77 -21.15 -29.42
N PHE A 206 32.75 -22.11 -30.34
CA PHE A 206 31.76 -22.23 -31.41
C PHE A 206 30.56 -23.06 -31.00
N SER A 207 29.36 -22.54 -31.24
CA SER A 207 28.11 -23.29 -31.20
C SER A 207 27.03 -22.59 -32.06
N ILE A 208 25.92 -22.17 -31.45
CA ILE A 208 24.80 -21.50 -32.09
C ILE A 208 24.91 -19.99 -31.90
N TYR A 209 24.92 -19.24 -33.01
CA TYR A 209 24.90 -17.78 -33.02
C TYR A 209 23.61 -17.26 -33.64
N LEU A 210 22.86 -16.50 -32.85
CA LEU A 210 21.70 -15.72 -33.29
C LEU A 210 22.18 -14.35 -33.74
N VAL A 211 21.84 -13.94 -34.96
CA VAL A 211 22.12 -12.60 -35.51
C VAL A 211 20.79 -11.95 -35.86
N GLY A 212 20.51 -10.74 -35.41
CA GLY A 212 19.26 -10.03 -35.71
C GLY A 212 19.29 -8.58 -35.25
N THR A 213 18.15 -7.90 -35.26
CA THR A 213 18.02 -6.53 -34.76
C THR A 213 17.20 -6.46 -33.47
N THR A 214 17.45 -5.45 -32.65
CA THR A 214 16.69 -5.14 -31.43
C THR A 214 16.26 -3.67 -31.41
N ASN A 215 15.16 -3.38 -30.71
CA ASN A 215 14.62 -2.04 -30.52
C ASN A 215 14.90 -1.55 -29.08
N THR A 216 15.02 -0.23 -28.90
CA THR A 216 15.17 0.43 -27.59
C THR A 216 14.06 1.45 -27.38
N ALA A 217 13.41 1.46 -26.22
CA ALA A 217 12.51 2.53 -25.81
C ALA A 217 13.23 3.48 -24.84
N THR A 218 13.23 4.78 -25.14
CA THR A 218 13.80 5.82 -24.28
C THR A 218 12.68 6.54 -23.56
N TYR A 219 12.66 6.52 -22.23
CA TYR A 219 11.69 7.24 -21.41
C TYR A 219 12.38 8.44 -20.74
N ASN A 220 11.95 9.65 -21.12
CA ASN A 220 12.42 10.89 -20.53
C ASN A 220 11.41 11.38 -19.49
N PHE A 221 11.84 11.50 -18.24
CA PHE A 221 10.98 11.89 -17.12
C PHE A 221 11.13 13.39 -16.81
N TYR A 222 10.02 14.12 -16.82
CA TYR A 222 10.00 15.58 -16.67
C TYR A 222 9.21 16.05 -15.46
N VAL A 223 9.79 17.00 -14.71
CA VAL A 223 9.06 17.83 -13.73
C VAL A 223 8.90 19.23 -14.33
N GLY A 224 7.71 19.51 -14.86
CA GLY A 224 7.45 20.73 -15.62
C GLY A 224 8.26 20.77 -16.92
N ALA A 225 9.27 21.65 -17.00
CA ALA A 225 10.19 21.75 -18.14
C ALA A 225 11.56 21.09 -17.89
N SER A 226 11.83 20.61 -16.67
CA SER A 226 13.11 20.02 -16.27
C SER A 226 13.10 18.52 -16.50
N LEU A 227 14.04 18.01 -17.29
CA LEU A 227 14.35 16.58 -17.37
C LEU A 227 15.02 16.16 -16.05
N VAL A 228 14.49 15.15 -15.38
CA VAL A 228 15.02 14.67 -14.09
C VAL A 228 15.59 13.25 -14.14
N ASP A 229 15.16 12.43 -15.10
CA ASP A 229 15.68 11.08 -15.31
C ASP A 229 15.51 10.65 -16.79
N THR A 230 16.32 9.71 -17.27
CA THR A 230 16.27 9.15 -18.63
C THR A 230 16.62 7.68 -18.60
N GLN A 231 15.66 6.82 -18.95
CA GLN A 231 15.84 5.37 -18.93
C GLN A 231 15.72 4.79 -20.34
N ILE A 232 16.71 4.00 -20.76
CA ILE A 232 16.71 3.31 -22.06
C ILE A 232 16.55 1.81 -21.82
N VAL A 233 15.41 1.27 -22.25
CA VAL A 233 15.01 -0.12 -21.97
C VAL A 233 14.80 -0.93 -23.23
N LEU A 234 15.23 -2.18 -23.18
CA LEU A 234 14.95 -3.22 -24.17
C LEU A 234 13.60 -3.90 -23.89
N ASN A 235 13.07 -4.61 -24.89
CA ASN A 235 11.82 -5.36 -24.72
C ASN A 235 11.93 -6.40 -23.59
N GLY A 236 11.14 -6.23 -22.53
CA GLY A 236 11.11 -7.12 -21.37
C GLY A 236 11.89 -6.62 -20.14
N GLU A 237 12.64 -5.53 -20.26
CA GLU A 237 13.20 -4.82 -19.10
C GLU A 237 12.11 -3.98 -18.40
N SER A 238 12.37 -3.55 -17.16
CA SER A 238 11.41 -2.76 -16.37
C SER A 238 11.90 -1.32 -16.18
N LEU A 239 10.97 -0.38 -16.09
CA LEU A 239 11.28 1.00 -15.66
C LEU A 239 11.40 1.09 -14.15
N PHE A 240 12.39 1.84 -13.68
CA PHE A 240 12.54 2.22 -12.28
C PHE A 240 11.75 3.50 -11.99
N GLU A 241 11.19 3.66 -10.79
CA GLU A 241 10.48 4.89 -10.42
C GLU A 241 11.51 6.01 -10.15
N PRO A 242 11.46 7.15 -10.86
CA PRO A 242 12.33 8.28 -10.56
C PRO A 242 12.06 8.83 -9.16
N GLU A 243 12.98 9.64 -8.64
CA GLU A 243 12.78 10.34 -7.37
C GLU A 243 11.46 11.12 -7.37
N ALA A 244 10.67 10.94 -6.31
CA ALA A 244 9.40 11.65 -6.15
C ALA A 244 9.67 13.17 -6.14
N PRO A 245 8.98 13.97 -6.97
CA PRO A 245 9.29 15.39 -7.12
C PRO A 245 9.25 16.17 -5.80
N GLU A 246 10.05 17.25 -5.71
CA GLU A 246 9.97 18.19 -4.59
C GLU A 246 8.53 18.66 -4.36
N ALA A 247 8.13 18.78 -3.10
CA ALA A 247 6.79 19.20 -2.71
C ALA A 247 6.52 20.65 -3.14
N ILE A 248 5.63 20.84 -4.11
CA ILE A 248 5.24 22.17 -4.59
C ILE A 248 4.08 22.69 -3.74
N GLU A 249 4.20 23.89 -3.19
CA GLU A 249 3.15 24.52 -2.37
C GLU A 249 1.83 24.65 -3.17
N GLY A 250 0.70 24.27 -2.55
CA GLY A 250 -0.61 24.30 -3.20
C GLY A 250 -0.85 23.20 -4.23
N LYS A 251 0.03 22.18 -4.30
CA LYS A 251 -0.11 21.05 -5.22
C LYS A 251 0.23 19.72 -4.54
N ARG A 252 -0.49 18.65 -4.89
CA ARG A 252 -0.11 17.26 -4.58
C ARG A 252 0.39 16.53 -5.82
N PHE A 253 1.45 15.73 -5.67
CA PHE A 253 1.93 14.85 -6.73
C PHE A 253 1.03 13.62 -6.82
N THR A 254 0.65 13.24 -8.04
CA THR A 254 -0.33 12.17 -8.32
C THR A 254 0.26 10.99 -9.11
N GLY A 255 1.59 10.99 -9.30
CA GLY A 255 2.32 9.99 -10.06
C GLY A 255 2.86 10.49 -11.41
N TRP A 256 3.56 9.60 -12.09
CA TRP A 256 4.18 9.80 -13.39
C TRP A 256 3.25 9.36 -14.53
N TYR A 257 3.05 10.22 -15.54
CA TYR A 257 2.09 9.98 -16.62
C TYR A 257 2.70 10.14 -18.02
N GLU A 258 2.46 9.15 -18.88
CA GLU A 258 2.67 9.25 -20.32
C GLU A 258 1.34 9.70 -20.97
N GLY A 259 1.27 10.98 -21.37
CA GLY A 259 0.03 11.58 -21.84
C GLY A 259 -1.04 11.61 -20.74
N THR A 260 -2.01 10.69 -20.81
CA THR A 260 -3.08 10.50 -19.80
C THR A 260 -2.99 9.17 -19.07
N THR A 261 -1.97 8.35 -19.33
CA THR A 261 -1.81 7.01 -18.76
C THR A 261 -0.76 7.04 -17.66
N GLN A 262 -1.11 6.60 -16.45
CA GLN A 262 -0.15 6.50 -15.35
C GLN A 262 0.86 5.37 -15.65
N VAL A 263 2.15 5.65 -15.49
CA VAL A 263 3.23 4.68 -15.66
C VAL A 263 3.34 3.78 -14.43
N VAL A 264 3.51 2.48 -14.65
CA VAL A 264 3.66 1.47 -13.59
C VAL A 264 5.09 0.96 -13.58
N PHE A 265 5.83 1.31 -12.53
CA PHE A 265 7.24 0.97 -12.36
C PHE A 265 7.46 -0.45 -11.85
N ASN A 266 8.71 -0.94 -11.96
CA ASN A 266 9.15 -2.27 -11.56
C ASN A 266 8.37 -3.40 -12.26
N THR A 267 7.81 -3.14 -13.44
CA THR A 267 7.13 -4.13 -14.29
C THR A 267 7.72 -4.13 -15.71
N PRO A 268 7.82 -5.30 -16.39
CA PRO A 268 8.38 -5.39 -17.73
C PRO A 268 7.59 -4.60 -18.79
N VAL A 269 8.27 -3.74 -19.54
CA VAL A 269 7.68 -3.00 -20.67
C VAL A 269 7.82 -3.76 -21.99
N THR A 270 6.90 -3.51 -22.92
CA THR A 270 6.96 -4.05 -24.29
C THR A 270 7.54 -3.01 -25.22
N VAL A 271 8.54 -3.38 -26.04
CA VAL A 271 9.23 -2.46 -26.96
C VAL A 271 9.10 -2.98 -28.40
N GLU A 272 8.12 -2.44 -29.13
CA GLU A 272 7.81 -2.89 -30.51
C GLU A 272 8.55 -2.11 -31.61
N SER A 273 9.15 -0.97 -31.28
CA SER A 273 9.84 -0.04 -32.18
C SER A 273 10.85 0.78 -31.35
N THR A 274 11.87 1.34 -32.02
CA THR A 274 12.78 2.28 -31.37
C THR A 274 12.12 3.65 -31.30
N GLU A 275 11.67 4.04 -30.10
CA GLU A 275 10.84 5.23 -29.86
C GLU A 275 11.22 5.94 -28.56
N THR A 276 10.88 7.23 -28.48
CA THR A 276 11.12 8.08 -27.32
C THR A 276 9.80 8.55 -26.71
N TYR A 277 9.61 8.27 -25.44
CA TYR A 277 8.41 8.55 -24.66
C TYR A 277 8.67 9.72 -23.70
N THR A 278 7.70 10.60 -23.54
CA THR A 278 7.76 11.73 -22.61
C THR A 278 6.82 11.47 -21.44
N VAL A 279 7.40 11.23 -20.26
CA VAL A 279 6.66 10.98 -19.02
C VAL A 279 6.73 12.24 -18.16
N ASN A 280 5.60 12.76 -17.72
CA ASN A 280 5.52 13.97 -16.92
C ASN A 280 5.05 13.67 -15.50
N ALA A 281 5.62 14.35 -14.52
CA ALA A 281 5.07 14.39 -13.17
C ALA A 281 3.72 15.14 -13.18
N ASN A 282 2.64 14.47 -12.80
CA ASN A 282 1.31 15.09 -12.77
C ASN A 282 0.97 15.62 -11.37
N PHE A 283 0.46 16.84 -11.32
CA PHE A 283 0.12 17.54 -10.07
C PHE A 283 -1.33 18.01 -10.08
N GLU A 284 -2.00 17.86 -8.94
CA GLU A 284 -3.34 18.40 -8.69
C GLU A 284 -3.25 19.64 -7.79
N ASP A 285 -3.95 20.71 -8.17
CA ASP A 285 -4.02 21.97 -7.45
C ASP A 285 -4.94 21.86 -6.21
N ILE A 286 -4.38 21.99 -5.01
CA ILE A 286 -5.10 21.68 -3.76
C ILE A 286 -4.59 22.48 -2.54
N TRP A 287 -5.51 22.89 -1.67
CA TRP A 287 -5.25 23.49 -0.37
C TRP A 287 -6.03 22.76 0.72
N TYR A 288 -5.46 22.74 1.92
CA TYR A 288 -6.05 22.10 3.09
C TYR A 288 -6.55 23.14 4.10
N VAL A 289 -7.79 22.96 4.55
CA VAL A 289 -8.38 23.72 5.65
C VAL A 289 -8.45 22.84 6.88
N TYR A 290 -7.68 23.17 7.91
CA TYR A 290 -7.59 22.42 9.16
C TYR A 290 -8.45 23.07 10.24
N PHE A 291 -9.43 22.35 10.75
CA PHE A 291 -10.26 22.78 11.87
C PHE A 291 -9.58 22.37 13.18
N LYS A 292 -9.31 23.33 14.07
CA LYS A 292 -8.45 23.16 15.25
C LYS A 292 -9.18 23.53 16.54
N TYR A 293 -9.21 22.60 17.49
CA TYR A 293 -9.81 22.77 18.83
C TYR A 293 -8.89 22.17 19.90
N SER A 294 -8.77 22.83 21.05
CA SER A 294 -7.88 22.46 22.17
C SER A 294 -6.44 22.06 21.76
N GLY A 295 -5.91 22.66 20.68
CA GLY A 295 -4.56 22.37 20.16
C GLY A 295 -4.46 21.23 19.15
N ASN A 296 -5.53 20.48 18.90
CA ASN A 296 -5.58 19.32 18.00
C ASN A 296 -6.39 19.63 16.73
N ILE A 297 -6.06 18.98 15.61
CA ILE A 297 -6.87 19.02 14.39
C ILE A 297 -8.04 18.05 14.56
N ILE A 298 -9.26 18.54 14.34
CA ILE A 298 -10.50 17.76 14.55
C ILE A 298 -11.18 17.39 13.23
N ALA A 299 -10.90 18.14 12.16
CA ALA A 299 -11.28 17.84 10.79
C ALA A 299 -10.31 18.53 9.83
N THR A 300 -10.17 17.94 8.64
CA THR A 300 -9.41 18.50 7.52
C THR A 300 -10.33 18.49 6.29
N LYS A 301 -10.27 19.54 5.48
CA LYS A 301 -11.01 19.62 4.21
C LYS A 301 -10.09 20.01 3.06
N GLU A 302 -10.23 19.30 1.94
CA GLU A 302 -9.59 19.62 0.67
C GLU A 302 -10.38 20.70 -0.09
N VAL A 303 -9.69 21.71 -0.63
CA VAL A 303 -10.28 22.81 -1.38
C VAL A 303 -9.38 23.15 -2.58
N VAL A 304 -9.94 23.25 -3.79
CA VAL A 304 -9.19 23.71 -4.97
C VAL A 304 -8.89 25.23 -4.88
N PRO A 305 -7.76 25.73 -5.42
CA PRO A 305 -7.40 27.15 -5.34
C PRO A 305 -8.50 28.10 -5.82
N GLY A 306 -8.82 29.08 -4.97
CA GLY A 306 -9.89 30.05 -5.21
C GLY A 306 -11.29 29.57 -4.81
N GLY A 307 -11.44 28.31 -4.41
CA GLY A 307 -12.68 27.76 -3.85
C GLY A 307 -12.95 28.25 -2.42
N THR A 308 -14.18 28.04 -1.95
CA THR A 308 -14.61 28.31 -0.57
C THR A 308 -14.70 27.00 0.23
N VAL A 309 -14.90 27.11 1.55
CA VAL A 309 -15.03 25.99 2.48
C VAL A 309 -16.23 26.24 3.40
N ASP A 310 -16.78 25.20 4.01
CA ASP A 310 -17.80 25.30 5.04
C ASP A 310 -17.42 24.48 6.29
N ALA A 311 -18.14 24.70 7.40
CA ALA A 311 -17.97 23.94 8.64
C ALA A 311 -18.87 22.69 8.77
N THR A 312 -19.63 22.32 7.72
CA THR A 312 -20.55 21.19 7.76
C THR A 312 -19.78 19.87 7.93
N GLY A 313 -20.22 19.02 8.86
CA GLY A 313 -19.56 17.75 9.17
C GLY A 313 -18.25 17.87 9.95
N VAL A 314 -17.95 19.02 10.56
CA VAL A 314 -16.82 19.16 11.49
C VAL A 314 -17.26 18.69 12.90
N PRO A 315 -16.69 17.61 13.46
CA PRO A 315 -17.14 17.03 14.73
C PRO A 315 -16.54 17.79 15.92
N LEU A 316 -17.12 18.95 16.24
CA LEU A 316 -16.71 19.74 17.40
C LEU A 316 -17.58 19.44 18.62
N ILE A 317 -16.97 18.78 19.61
CA ILE A 317 -17.53 18.62 20.96
C ILE A 317 -16.78 19.58 21.89
N VAL A 318 -17.48 20.53 22.50
CA VAL A 318 -16.86 21.47 23.46
C VAL A 318 -16.83 20.82 24.84
N THR A 319 -15.66 20.31 25.19
CA THR A 319 -15.34 19.66 26.47
C THR A 319 -14.93 20.65 27.58
N GLU A 320 -14.68 21.92 27.24
CA GLU A 320 -14.37 22.98 28.22
C GLU A 320 -15.62 23.34 29.05
N THR A 321 -15.65 23.01 30.34
CA THR A 321 -16.78 23.29 31.24
C THR A 321 -17.17 24.77 31.25
N GLY A 322 -18.44 25.06 30.96
CA GLY A 322 -18.97 26.44 30.92
C GLY A 322 -18.65 27.21 29.63
N LYS A 323 -18.03 26.56 28.64
CA LYS A 323 -17.79 27.13 27.31
C LYS A 323 -18.68 26.48 26.25
N ALA A 324 -18.93 27.21 25.17
CA ALA A 324 -19.54 26.68 23.97
C ALA A 324 -18.94 27.29 22.71
N PHE A 325 -19.11 26.61 21.58
CA PHE A 325 -18.63 27.08 20.29
C PHE A 325 -19.40 28.33 19.86
N LEU A 326 -18.65 29.41 19.56
CA LEU A 326 -19.20 30.67 19.07
C LEU A 326 -19.04 30.79 17.56
N HIS A 327 -17.81 30.63 17.06
CA HIS A 327 -17.49 30.69 15.63
C HIS A 327 -16.11 30.10 15.32
N TRP A 328 -15.86 29.78 14.05
CA TRP A 328 -14.52 29.52 13.53
C TRP A 328 -13.79 30.83 13.24
N SER A 329 -12.48 30.89 13.44
CA SER A 329 -11.64 32.07 13.20
C SER A 329 -10.31 31.67 12.56
N ALA A 330 -9.75 32.49 11.67
CA ALA A 330 -8.39 32.29 11.13
C ALA A 330 -7.26 32.51 12.16
N SER A 331 -7.59 32.89 13.39
CA SER A 331 -6.65 33.02 14.51
C SER A 331 -7.30 32.62 15.85
N SER A 332 -6.50 32.08 16.77
CA SER A 332 -6.95 31.68 18.10
C SER A 332 -7.58 32.86 18.85
N GLY A 333 -8.86 32.75 19.22
CA GLY A 333 -9.62 33.82 19.88
C GLY A 333 -9.98 35.03 18.98
N GLY A 334 -9.82 34.91 17.66
CA GLY A 334 -10.10 35.99 16.70
C GLY A 334 -11.58 36.20 16.36
N SER A 335 -11.84 37.10 15.42
CA SER A 335 -13.17 37.34 14.84
C SER A 335 -13.64 36.19 13.96
N ALA A 336 -14.95 36.05 13.79
CA ALA A 336 -15.56 35.05 12.91
C ALA A 336 -14.93 35.06 11.50
N PHE A 337 -14.64 33.86 11.01
CA PHE A 337 -14.16 33.60 9.66
C PHE A 337 -15.30 33.76 8.66
N ASP A 338 -15.01 34.41 7.53
CA ASP A 338 -15.94 34.56 6.42
C ASP A 338 -15.77 33.36 5.47
N PHE A 339 -16.71 32.42 5.52
CA PHE A 339 -16.68 31.21 4.69
C PHE A 339 -16.86 31.47 3.18
N GLU A 340 -17.30 32.66 2.78
CA GLU A 340 -17.33 33.09 1.37
C GLU A 340 -15.95 33.57 0.86
N SER A 341 -14.94 33.69 1.74
CA SER A 341 -13.60 34.10 1.35
C SER A 341 -12.83 32.97 0.65
N PRO A 342 -12.18 33.23 -0.51
CA PRO A 342 -11.53 32.19 -1.31
C PRO A 342 -10.22 31.70 -0.68
N ILE A 343 -10.08 30.38 -0.56
CA ILE A 343 -8.89 29.71 -0.04
C ILE A 343 -7.80 29.67 -1.11
N ASN A 344 -6.65 30.28 -0.80
CA ASN A 344 -5.49 30.39 -1.69
C ASN A 344 -4.17 30.00 -0.99
N ALA A 345 -4.26 29.40 0.20
CA ALA A 345 -3.16 28.86 0.99
C ALA A 345 -3.73 27.86 2.02
N ASN A 346 -2.89 26.95 2.53
CA ASN A 346 -3.24 26.10 3.67
C ASN A 346 -3.69 26.97 4.85
N THR A 347 -4.90 26.73 5.37
CA THR A 347 -5.58 27.63 6.31
C THR A 347 -5.99 26.86 7.57
N THR A 348 -5.61 27.35 8.75
CA THR A 348 -6.04 26.78 10.03
C THR A 348 -7.15 27.62 10.62
N LEU A 349 -8.33 27.02 10.83
CA LEU A 349 -9.47 27.63 11.50
C LEU A 349 -9.53 27.14 12.95
N TYR A 350 -9.49 28.08 13.89
CA TYR A 350 -9.55 27.83 15.32
C TYR A 350 -10.98 27.96 15.82
N ALA A 351 -11.43 27.00 16.63
CA ALA A 351 -12.70 27.14 17.35
C ALA A 351 -12.56 28.26 18.38
N VAL A 352 -13.39 29.29 18.26
CA VAL A 352 -13.52 30.34 19.27
C VAL A 352 -14.71 29.99 20.15
N LEU A 353 -14.47 29.98 21.45
CA LEU A 353 -15.48 29.66 22.45
C LEU A 353 -15.97 30.92 23.16
N ALA A 354 -17.26 30.95 23.49
CA ALA A 354 -17.84 31.89 24.45
C ALA A 354 -18.10 31.19 25.78
N ASP A 355 -18.17 31.94 26.88
CA ASP A 355 -18.83 31.47 28.10
C ASP A 355 -20.32 31.24 27.78
N MET A 356 -20.84 30.07 28.18
CA MET A 356 -22.24 29.68 27.95
C MET A 356 -22.87 29.21 29.25
N TRP A 357 -23.95 29.87 29.61
CA TRP A 357 -24.68 29.65 30.84
C TRP A 357 -25.91 28.80 30.58
N THR A 358 -26.13 27.81 31.46
CA THR A 358 -27.32 26.96 31.43
C THR A 358 -28.40 27.56 32.32
N VAL A 359 -29.56 27.83 31.74
CA VAL A 359 -30.77 28.21 32.46
C VAL A 359 -31.71 27.00 32.48
N SER A 360 -31.76 26.31 33.62
CA SER A 360 -32.64 25.16 33.82
C SER A 360 -33.95 25.59 34.49
N PHE A 361 -35.06 24.95 34.12
CA PHE A 361 -36.40 25.35 34.57
C PHE A 361 -37.02 24.28 35.46
N ASN A 362 -37.07 24.54 36.77
CA ASN A 362 -37.85 23.73 37.70
C ASN A 362 -39.30 24.22 37.68
N THR A 363 -40.16 23.50 36.99
CA THR A 363 -41.56 23.87 36.76
C THR A 363 -42.45 23.70 38.00
N GLN A 364 -41.92 23.23 39.14
CA GLN A 364 -42.62 23.05 40.41
C GLN A 364 -43.99 22.37 40.25
N GLY A 365 -44.04 21.30 39.45
CA GLY A 365 -45.23 20.51 39.17
C GLY A 365 -46.08 20.95 37.96
N GLY A 366 -45.61 21.90 37.14
CA GLY A 366 -46.17 22.16 35.80
C GLY A 366 -45.49 21.36 34.68
N SER A 367 -46.02 21.45 33.46
CA SER A 367 -45.45 20.85 32.24
C SER A 367 -43.97 21.21 32.06
N THR A 368 -43.15 20.30 31.52
CA THR A 368 -41.70 20.51 31.36
C THR A 368 -41.42 21.72 30.48
N THR A 369 -40.45 22.53 30.89
CA THR A 369 -39.85 23.59 30.07
C THR A 369 -38.40 23.19 29.79
N LEU A 370 -38.03 23.12 28.50
CA LEU A 370 -36.68 22.73 28.10
C LEU A 370 -35.64 23.74 28.62
N PRO A 371 -34.45 23.29 29.07
CA PRO A 371 -33.37 24.20 29.48
C PRO A 371 -32.93 25.09 28.31
N LYS A 372 -32.44 26.28 28.61
CA LYS A 372 -31.88 27.19 27.61
C LYS A 372 -30.39 27.40 27.86
N TYR A 373 -29.61 27.37 26.79
CA TYR A 373 -28.18 27.61 26.82
C TYR A 373 -27.91 28.97 26.17
N ILE A 374 -27.28 29.87 26.93
CA ILE A 374 -27.26 31.29 26.62
C ILE A 374 -25.83 31.80 26.77
N ALA A 375 -25.29 32.39 25.70
CA ALA A 375 -23.96 32.99 25.71
C ALA A 375 -23.90 34.16 26.71
N ASP A 376 -22.74 34.34 27.33
CA ASP A 376 -22.52 35.37 28.35
C ASP A 376 -22.97 36.77 27.92
N GLY A 377 -23.67 37.46 28.82
CA GLY A 377 -24.21 38.80 28.58
C GLY A 377 -25.42 38.86 27.64
N GLN A 378 -25.95 37.74 27.15
CA GLN A 378 -27.22 37.70 26.41
C GLN A 378 -28.44 37.61 27.33
N SER A 379 -29.60 38.05 26.84
CA SER A 379 -30.87 37.97 27.57
C SER A 379 -31.51 36.59 27.49
N LEU A 380 -32.26 36.18 28.53
CA LEU A 380 -33.03 34.93 28.60
C LEU A 380 -33.87 34.64 27.35
N GLY A 381 -34.42 35.67 26.70
CA GLY A 381 -35.34 35.55 25.57
C GLY A 381 -36.67 34.92 25.97
N THR A 382 -37.56 34.68 25.01
CA THR A 382 -38.85 34.04 25.29
C THR A 382 -38.65 32.63 25.84
N VAL A 383 -39.43 32.29 26.87
CA VAL A 383 -39.60 30.95 27.43
C VAL A 383 -41.09 30.64 27.31
N GLU A 384 -41.45 29.41 26.96
CA GLU A 384 -42.87 29.01 26.94
C GLU A 384 -43.37 28.87 28.38
N ASP A 385 -44.52 29.50 28.68
CA ASP A 385 -45.12 29.45 30.01
C ASP A 385 -45.57 28.01 30.29
N PRO A 386 -45.09 27.37 31.38
CA PRO A 386 -45.53 26.02 31.73
C PRO A 386 -47.00 26.04 32.11
N ILE A 387 -47.66 24.89 31.97
CA ILE A 387 -49.07 24.70 32.32
C ILE A 387 -49.14 23.75 33.52
N ARG A 388 -49.86 24.17 34.57
CA ARG A 388 -50.18 23.33 35.73
C ARG A 388 -51.69 23.40 35.99
N PRO A 389 -52.47 22.33 35.75
CA PRO A 389 -53.92 22.32 35.95
C PRO A 389 -54.29 22.86 37.32
N GLY A 390 -55.26 23.79 37.37
CA GLY A 390 -55.72 24.43 38.61
C GLY A 390 -54.79 25.48 39.22
N PHE A 391 -53.72 25.89 38.53
CA PHE A 391 -52.86 26.99 38.95
C PHE A 391 -52.68 28.00 37.82
N THR A 392 -52.47 29.26 38.17
CA THR A 392 -52.01 30.30 37.24
C THR A 392 -50.50 30.45 37.36
N PHE A 393 -49.79 30.41 36.23
CA PHE A 393 -48.36 30.68 36.17
C PHE A 393 -48.08 32.15 36.52
N GLY A 394 -47.11 32.38 37.40
CA GLY A 394 -46.80 33.68 37.99
C GLY A 394 -45.40 34.20 37.68
N GLY A 395 -44.67 33.58 36.75
CA GLY A 395 -43.31 33.94 36.37
C GLY A 395 -42.22 32.97 36.86
N TRP A 396 -40.99 33.22 36.40
CA TRP A 396 -39.79 32.45 36.70
C TRP A 396 -38.93 33.18 37.73
N TYR A 397 -38.47 32.47 38.76
CA TYR A 397 -37.80 33.07 39.93
C TYR A 397 -36.51 32.32 40.31
N THR A 398 -35.52 33.01 40.89
CA THR A 398 -34.23 32.39 41.27
C THR A 398 -34.29 31.45 42.47
N GLU A 399 -35.42 31.39 43.21
CA GLU A 399 -35.61 30.52 44.36
C GLU A 399 -37.00 29.83 44.32
N PRO A 400 -37.19 28.67 44.98
CA PRO A 400 -38.47 27.98 45.08
C PRO A 400 -39.66 28.85 45.53
N ASP A 401 -40.87 28.42 45.18
CA ASP A 401 -42.16 29.03 45.56
C ASP A 401 -42.31 30.52 45.20
N GLY A 402 -41.51 31.02 44.25
CA GLY A 402 -41.54 32.42 43.81
C GLY A 402 -40.85 33.40 44.77
N ALA A 403 -39.87 32.90 45.54
CA ALA A 403 -38.90 33.70 46.29
C ALA A 403 -37.75 34.19 45.38
N GLY A 404 -36.78 34.93 45.92
CA GLY A 404 -35.67 35.47 45.12
C GLY A 404 -36.09 36.55 44.11
N THR A 405 -35.39 36.59 42.96
CA THR A 405 -35.57 37.61 41.89
C THR A 405 -36.31 37.02 40.70
N GLU A 406 -37.23 37.77 40.11
CA GLU A 406 -37.96 37.37 38.90
C GLU A 406 -37.08 37.54 37.65
N TYR A 407 -37.01 36.50 36.82
CA TYR A 407 -36.30 36.49 35.54
C TYR A 407 -37.31 36.58 34.40
N THR A 408 -37.07 37.52 33.49
CA THR A 408 -37.93 37.84 32.34
C THR A 408 -37.17 37.61 31.04
N SER A 409 -37.85 37.64 29.90
CA SER A 409 -37.19 37.51 28.59
C SER A 409 -36.11 38.57 28.30
N SER A 410 -36.12 39.69 29.03
CA SER A 410 -35.10 40.75 28.97
C SER A 410 -33.98 40.62 30.02
N THR A 411 -34.04 39.66 30.95
CA THR A 411 -33.01 39.50 31.99
C THR A 411 -31.73 38.93 31.38
N THR A 412 -30.62 39.65 31.54
CA THR A 412 -29.27 39.21 31.16
C THR A 412 -28.84 37.99 31.98
N ILE A 413 -28.20 37.02 31.32
CA ILE A 413 -27.62 35.83 31.96
C ILE A 413 -26.09 35.97 31.98
N GLU A 414 -25.52 36.00 33.18
CA GLU A 414 -24.07 36.14 33.45
C GLU A 414 -23.51 34.96 34.28
N GLU A 415 -24.36 33.99 34.65
CA GLU A 415 -24.00 32.72 35.28
C GLU A 415 -25.10 31.67 35.03
N SER A 416 -24.77 30.38 35.14
CA SER A 416 -25.77 29.28 35.08
C SER A 416 -26.72 29.34 36.29
N VAL A 417 -28.02 29.22 36.05
CA VAL A 417 -29.06 29.43 37.08
C VAL A 417 -30.22 28.43 36.92
N ILE A 418 -30.80 28.01 38.04
CA ILE A 418 -32.06 27.26 38.06
C ILE A 418 -33.18 28.25 38.36
N LEU A 419 -34.15 28.34 37.46
CA LEU A 419 -35.35 29.15 37.63
C LEU A 419 -36.53 28.27 38.05
N TYR A 420 -37.24 28.70 39.08
CA TYR A 420 -38.37 28.01 39.67
C TYR A 420 -39.68 28.68 39.26
N ALA A 421 -40.65 27.89 38.81
CA ALA A 421 -41.97 28.40 38.45
C ALA A 421 -42.75 28.80 39.69
N LYS A 422 -43.36 29.99 39.65
CA LYS A 422 -44.31 30.45 40.67
C LYS A 422 -45.73 30.11 40.26
N TRP A 423 -46.50 29.57 41.20
CA TRP A 423 -47.88 29.14 40.97
C TRP A 423 -48.84 29.80 41.95
N THR A 424 -49.99 30.27 41.44
CA THR A 424 -51.12 30.69 42.28
C THR A 424 -52.25 29.68 42.11
N GLY A 425 -52.60 28.95 43.16
CA GLY A 425 -53.69 27.98 43.15
C GLY A 425 -55.06 28.63 42.94
N LEU A 426 -55.86 28.02 42.07
CA LEU A 426 -57.24 28.42 41.79
C LEU A 426 -58.23 27.58 42.64
N PRO A 427 -59.50 28.01 42.75
CA PRO A 427 -60.57 27.16 43.27
C PRO A 427 -60.74 25.93 42.38
N VAL A 428 -60.72 24.75 42.98
CA VAL A 428 -60.94 23.46 42.33
C VAL A 428 -61.90 22.63 43.17
N ASP A 429 -62.72 21.84 42.48
CA ASP A 429 -63.62 20.90 43.12
C ASP A 429 -62.88 19.60 43.47
N TYR A 430 -63.36 18.91 44.50
CA TYR A 430 -62.83 17.64 44.97
C TYR A 430 -63.98 16.71 45.35
N THR A 431 -63.76 15.40 45.24
CA THR A 431 -64.79 14.39 45.45
C THR A 431 -64.72 13.80 46.85
N ILE A 432 -65.85 13.78 47.57
CA ILE A 432 -66.01 13.15 48.89
C ILE A 432 -66.81 11.87 48.72
N ILE A 433 -66.16 10.72 48.86
CA ILE A 433 -66.83 9.42 48.79
C ILE A 433 -67.23 8.99 50.20
N TYR A 434 -68.50 8.65 50.38
CA TYR A 434 -68.97 8.01 51.59
C TYR A 434 -69.04 6.51 51.43
N TRP A 435 -68.50 5.81 52.43
CA TRP A 435 -68.45 4.36 52.51
C TRP A 435 -69.22 3.91 53.75
N GLN A 436 -70.10 2.92 53.61
CA GLN A 436 -70.83 2.31 54.71
C GLN A 436 -70.35 0.87 54.92
N GLU A 437 -70.09 0.51 56.18
CA GLU A 437 -69.65 -0.85 56.51
C GLU A 437 -70.72 -1.86 56.09
N ASN A 438 -70.29 -3.00 55.56
CA ASN A 438 -71.17 -4.09 55.17
C ASN A 438 -71.84 -4.73 56.40
N ALA A 439 -72.98 -5.38 56.15
CA ALA A 439 -73.77 -5.99 57.20
C ALA A 439 -73.10 -7.27 57.75
N ASP A 440 -72.54 -8.10 56.86
CA ASP A 440 -72.10 -9.46 57.15
C ASP A 440 -70.59 -9.69 56.99
N ASP A 441 -69.82 -8.65 56.63
CA ASP A 441 -68.35 -8.67 56.63
C ASP A 441 -67.77 -7.38 57.26
N ALA A 442 -66.46 -7.18 57.12
CA ALA A 442 -65.72 -6.02 57.65
C ALA A 442 -65.26 -5.03 56.57
N ASN A 443 -65.64 -5.28 55.31
CA ASN A 443 -65.42 -4.35 54.22
C ASN A 443 -66.48 -3.25 54.26
N TYR A 444 -66.26 -2.23 53.43
CA TYR A 444 -67.20 -1.14 53.24
C TYR A 444 -67.68 -1.14 51.79
N THR A 445 -68.95 -0.79 51.58
CA THR A 445 -69.52 -0.53 50.25
C THR A 445 -69.78 0.95 50.06
N TYR A 446 -69.69 1.39 48.80
CA TYR A 446 -69.99 2.76 48.41
C TYR A 446 -71.42 3.14 48.82
N LYS A 447 -71.60 4.35 49.36
CA LYS A 447 -72.91 4.88 49.79
C LYS A 447 -73.41 6.01 48.90
N GLU A 448 -72.65 7.09 48.81
CA GLU A 448 -72.95 8.28 48.01
C GLU A 448 -71.65 9.07 47.82
N THR A 449 -71.64 10.02 46.87
CA THR A 449 -70.56 10.97 46.68
C THR A 449 -71.07 12.40 46.81
N ALA A 450 -70.22 13.32 47.24
CA ALA A 450 -70.51 14.75 47.31
C ALA A 450 -69.30 15.56 46.87
N THR A 451 -69.53 16.66 46.14
CA THR A 451 -68.46 17.59 45.76
C THR A 451 -68.18 18.59 46.88
N GLY A 452 -66.92 18.76 47.24
CA GLY A 452 -66.43 19.94 47.95
C GLY A 452 -65.61 20.84 47.02
N SER A 453 -65.29 22.04 47.47
CA SER A 453 -64.44 23.00 46.74
C SER A 453 -63.33 23.54 47.64
N GLY A 454 -62.11 23.67 47.14
CA GLY A 454 -60.98 24.24 47.88
C GLY A 454 -59.93 24.85 46.96
N THR A 455 -58.79 25.29 47.51
CA THR A 455 -57.72 25.90 46.70
C THR A 455 -56.68 24.84 46.32
N ALA A 456 -56.35 24.72 45.04
CA ALA A 456 -55.33 23.81 44.54
C ALA A 456 -53.99 24.02 45.28
N GLY A 457 -53.32 22.93 45.63
CA GLY A 457 -52.05 22.90 46.38
C GLY A 457 -52.19 23.05 47.89
N THR A 458 -53.40 23.13 48.45
CA THR A 458 -53.61 23.18 49.91
C THR A 458 -54.02 21.83 50.49
N ILE A 459 -53.74 21.60 51.78
CA ILE A 459 -54.19 20.40 52.49
C ILE A 459 -55.72 20.46 52.64
N LEU A 460 -56.38 19.39 52.20
CA LEU A 460 -57.82 19.21 52.29
C LEU A 460 -58.30 19.22 53.74
N THR A 461 -59.42 19.92 54.00
CA THR A 461 -60.13 19.90 55.28
C THR A 461 -61.63 19.75 55.01
N LEU A 462 -62.22 18.65 55.47
CA LEU A 462 -63.64 18.37 55.27
C LEU A 462 -64.55 19.31 56.08
N PRO A 463 -65.72 19.70 55.55
CA PRO A 463 -66.71 20.45 56.31
C PRO A 463 -67.32 19.56 57.42
N PRO A 464 -67.68 20.10 58.61
CA PRO A 464 -68.19 19.28 59.73
C PRO A 464 -69.43 18.43 59.43
N GLN A 465 -70.23 18.80 58.43
CA GLN A 465 -71.40 18.02 57.98
C GLN A 465 -71.02 16.74 57.19
N ALA A 466 -69.80 16.66 56.67
CA ALA A 466 -69.29 15.46 56.01
C ALA A 466 -68.98 14.34 57.01
N ILE A 467 -68.59 14.69 58.25
CA ILE A 467 -68.13 13.73 59.27
C ILE A 467 -69.10 13.63 60.46
N SER A 468 -70.40 13.88 60.24
CA SER A 468 -71.42 13.86 61.29
C SER A 468 -71.96 12.44 61.55
N ASN A 469 -71.97 12.00 62.81
CA ASN A 469 -72.65 10.79 63.27
C ASN A 469 -74.17 10.76 63.00
N THR A 470 -74.79 11.90 62.68
CA THR A 470 -76.22 11.96 62.33
C THR A 470 -76.49 11.95 60.82
N ARG A 471 -75.45 11.82 59.98
CA ARG A 471 -75.60 11.82 58.51
C ARG A 471 -76.42 10.63 58.01
N TYR A 472 -76.14 9.44 58.54
CA TYR A 472 -76.82 8.21 58.14
C TYR A 472 -77.48 7.54 59.36
N GLN A 473 -78.75 7.16 59.21
CA GLN A 473 -79.46 6.43 60.25
C GLN A 473 -78.85 5.02 60.42
N TYR A 474 -78.58 4.62 61.66
CA TYR A 474 -77.97 3.33 62.03
C TYR A 474 -76.48 3.14 61.64
N PHE A 475 -75.77 4.22 61.31
CA PHE A 475 -74.30 4.22 61.17
C PHE A 475 -73.68 5.31 62.06
N SER A 476 -72.37 5.26 62.25
CA SER A 476 -71.56 6.29 62.92
C SER A 476 -70.30 6.55 62.08
N PHE A 477 -69.77 7.77 62.10
CA PHE A 477 -68.51 8.10 61.43
C PHE A 477 -67.35 7.35 62.10
N ASP A 478 -66.44 6.82 61.27
CA ASP A 478 -65.26 6.06 61.68
C ASP A 478 -63.98 6.88 61.47
N TYR A 479 -63.56 7.04 60.20
CA TYR A 479 -62.40 7.84 59.79
C TYR A 479 -62.57 8.40 58.37
N TYR A 480 -61.62 9.23 57.92
CA TYR A 480 -61.47 9.65 56.53
C TYR A 480 -59.99 9.73 56.16
N ASP A 481 -59.68 9.87 54.88
CA ASP A 481 -58.29 10.01 54.41
C ASP A 481 -57.72 11.38 54.80
N GLU A 482 -56.78 11.41 55.75
CA GLU A 482 -56.13 12.63 56.22
C GLU A 482 -54.89 13.00 55.40
N GLY A 483 -54.53 14.29 55.39
CA GLY A 483 -53.28 14.79 54.79
C GLY A 483 -53.27 14.91 53.26
N LEU A 484 -54.40 14.65 52.59
CA LEU A 484 -54.54 14.83 51.15
C LEU A 484 -54.29 16.28 50.72
N THR A 485 -53.53 16.48 49.64
CA THR A 485 -53.38 17.79 48.98
C THR A 485 -54.39 17.89 47.84
N LEU A 486 -54.97 19.08 47.66
CA LEU A 486 -55.88 19.36 46.54
C LEU A 486 -55.11 19.46 45.22
N ASN A 487 -55.28 18.47 44.36
CA ASN A 487 -54.79 18.44 42.99
C ASN A 487 -55.57 19.46 42.17
N GLY A 488 -54.85 20.23 41.33
CA GLY A 488 -55.48 21.31 40.58
C GLY A 488 -56.26 20.86 39.33
N ASP A 489 -56.16 19.59 38.95
CA ASP A 489 -57.00 18.97 37.91
C ASP A 489 -58.39 18.55 38.43
N GLY A 490 -58.64 18.65 39.74
CA GLY A 490 -59.90 18.21 40.37
C GLY A 490 -59.97 16.71 40.63
N THR A 491 -58.85 15.98 40.54
CA THR A 491 -58.79 14.53 40.82
C THR A 491 -58.76 14.16 42.30
N THR A 492 -58.70 15.12 43.22
CA THR A 492 -58.62 14.79 44.65
C THR A 492 -59.91 14.16 45.13
N THR A 493 -59.79 12.89 45.50
CA THR A 493 -60.84 12.08 46.10
C THR A 493 -60.49 11.82 47.57
N VAL A 494 -61.46 12.01 48.47
CA VAL A 494 -61.35 11.69 49.90
C VAL A 494 -62.40 10.67 50.29
N ASN A 495 -61.97 9.55 50.85
CA ASN A 495 -62.87 8.52 51.34
C ASN A 495 -63.25 8.81 52.80
N VAL A 496 -64.52 8.69 53.12
CA VAL A 496 -65.11 8.92 54.45
C VAL A 496 -65.92 7.70 54.85
N TYR A 497 -65.45 7.01 55.89
CA TYR A 497 -65.97 5.71 56.31
C TYR A 497 -66.94 5.84 57.47
N TYR A 498 -68.03 5.08 57.40
CA TYR A 498 -69.11 5.05 58.39
C TYR A 498 -69.39 3.61 58.85
N SER A 499 -68.94 3.25 60.06
CA SER A 499 -69.21 1.94 60.66
C SER A 499 -70.70 1.74 60.94
N ARG A 500 -71.14 0.48 60.87
CA ARG A 500 -72.55 0.09 61.03
C ARG A 500 -72.85 -0.17 62.50
N ASN A 501 -73.88 0.48 63.03
CA ASN A 501 -74.20 0.38 64.44
C ASN A 501 -74.67 -1.04 64.79
N SER A 502 -74.19 -1.56 65.93
CA SER A 502 -74.58 -2.85 66.48
C SER A 502 -75.57 -2.70 67.65
N TYR A 503 -76.50 -3.63 67.77
CA TYR A 503 -77.53 -3.64 68.82
C TYR A 503 -77.68 -5.02 69.44
N THR A 504 -78.04 -5.07 70.73
CA THR A 504 -78.13 -6.30 71.52
C THR A 504 -79.59 -6.70 71.79
N VAL A 505 -79.87 -8.01 71.71
CA VAL A 505 -81.17 -8.61 72.01
C VAL A 505 -81.03 -9.77 73.00
N ILE A 506 -81.96 -9.85 73.96
CA ILE A 506 -82.10 -10.95 74.93
C ILE A 506 -83.43 -11.68 74.69
N PHE A 507 -83.44 -12.99 74.88
CA PHE A 507 -84.65 -13.83 74.83
C PHE A 507 -84.91 -14.49 76.19
N ASP A 508 -86.00 -14.11 76.85
CA ASP A 508 -86.52 -14.74 78.06
C ASP A 508 -87.66 -15.71 77.73
N LEU A 509 -87.47 -16.99 78.02
CA LEU A 509 -88.47 -18.03 77.75
C LEU A 509 -89.78 -17.88 78.56
N ASP A 510 -89.84 -17.08 79.63
CA ASP A 510 -91.03 -16.82 80.47
C ASP A 510 -91.84 -18.09 80.85
N ARG A 511 -91.13 -19.20 81.07
CA ARG A 511 -91.76 -20.51 81.35
C ARG A 511 -90.85 -21.42 82.14
N THR A 512 -91.27 -21.77 83.36
CA THR A 512 -90.56 -22.74 84.19
C THR A 512 -90.45 -24.10 83.48
N GLY A 513 -89.23 -24.59 83.28
CA GLY A 513 -88.95 -25.86 82.61
C GLY A 513 -88.90 -25.80 81.08
N ALA A 514 -88.98 -24.61 80.48
CA ALA A 514 -88.65 -24.42 79.07
C ALA A 514 -87.13 -24.39 78.83
N THR A 515 -86.72 -24.85 77.66
CA THR A 515 -85.34 -24.77 77.16
C THR A 515 -85.35 -24.24 75.72
N LEU A 516 -84.26 -23.58 75.32
CA LEU A 516 -84.03 -23.12 73.95
C LEU A 516 -82.79 -23.82 73.38
N ASN A 517 -82.93 -24.48 72.23
CA ASN A 517 -81.85 -25.18 71.55
C ASN A 517 -81.49 -24.44 70.24
N ILE A 518 -80.37 -23.72 70.22
CA ILE A 518 -79.91 -22.93 69.08
C ILE A 518 -78.38 -22.87 69.05
N GLY A 519 -77.78 -22.86 67.86
CA GLY A 519 -76.31 -22.91 67.70
C GLY A 519 -75.61 -24.19 68.19
N GLY A 520 -76.36 -25.23 68.58
CA GLY A 520 -75.84 -26.45 69.20
C GLY A 520 -75.87 -26.45 70.73
N GLU A 521 -76.17 -25.31 71.36
CA GLU A 521 -76.22 -25.13 72.81
C GLU A 521 -77.67 -25.11 73.34
N THR A 522 -77.83 -25.34 74.64
CA THR A 522 -79.13 -25.32 75.35
C THR A 522 -79.16 -24.21 76.40
N TYR A 523 -80.13 -23.30 76.30
CA TYR A 523 -80.31 -22.14 77.18
C TYR A 523 -81.61 -22.24 77.98
N THR A 524 -81.66 -21.60 79.16
CA THR A 524 -82.84 -21.51 80.03
C THR A 524 -83.13 -20.08 80.46
N GLY A 525 -84.38 -19.78 80.87
CA GLY A 525 -84.78 -18.43 81.29
C GLY A 525 -84.42 -17.37 80.23
N SER A 526 -83.64 -16.36 80.65
CA SER A 526 -83.12 -15.26 79.83
C SER A 526 -81.63 -15.38 79.46
N GLU A 527 -81.06 -16.58 79.47
CA GLU A 527 -79.63 -16.81 79.23
C GLU A 527 -79.20 -16.57 77.77
N TYR A 528 -80.12 -16.61 76.80
CA TYR A 528 -79.80 -16.42 75.38
C TYR A 528 -79.80 -14.93 74.99
N THR A 529 -78.66 -14.46 74.50
CA THR A 529 -78.43 -13.08 74.06
C THR A 529 -77.52 -13.07 72.84
N PHE A 530 -77.74 -12.13 71.92
CA PHE A 530 -76.81 -11.85 70.82
C PHE A 530 -76.70 -10.36 70.53
N THR A 531 -75.58 -9.97 69.93
CA THR A 531 -75.37 -8.63 69.35
C THR A 531 -75.13 -8.78 67.85
N ALA A 532 -75.81 -7.98 67.05
CA ALA A 532 -75.72 -8.00 65.58
C ALA A 532 -75.65 -6.56 65.02
N LYS A 533 -75.10 -6.41 63.82
CA LYS A 533 -75.10 -5.15 63.07
C LYS A 533 -76.47 -4.92 62.44
N TYR A 534 -76.92 -3.67 62.32
CA TYR A 534 -78.15 -3.36 61.60
C TYR A 534 -78.18 -3.99 60.19
N ASP A 535 -79.25 -4.73 59.86
CA ASP A 535 -79.47 -5.45 58.59
C ASP A 535 -78.61 -6.72 58.37
N SER A 536 -77.73 -7.12 59.30
CA SER A 536 -76.94 -8.37 59.17
C SER A 536 -77.80 -9.64 59.25
N ASP A 537 -77.31 -10.74 58.68
CA ASP A 537 -77.93 -12.05 58.81
C ASP A 537 -77.93 -12.50 60.28
N ILE A 538 -79.14 -12.63 60.82
CA ILE A 538 -79.45 -13.16 62.15
C ILE A 538 -80.29 -14.44 62.04
N SER A 539 -80.41 -15.03 60.85
CA SER A 539 -81.23 -16.20 60.61
C SER A 539 -80.79 -17.40 61.45
N ALA A 540 -79.47 -17.59 61.65
CA ALA A 540 -78.93 -18.60 62.56
C ALA A 540 -79.10 -18.24 64.06
N LEU A 541 -79.41 -16.98 64.38
CA LEU A 541 -79.47 -16.41 65.73
C LEU A 541 -80.90 -16.15 66.23
N TRP A 542 -81.90 -16.14 65.35
CA TRP A 542 -83.28 -15.84 65.73
C TRP A 542 -84.09 -17.11 66.07
N PRO A 543 -84.39 -17.38 67.36
CA PRO A 543 -85.08 -18.59 67.77
C PRO A 543 -86.57 -18.59 67.39
N THR A 544 -87.10 -19.76 67.03
CA THR A 544 -88.52 -19.97 66.73
C THR A 544 -89.08 -21.20 67.45
N ALA A 545 -90.33 -21.56 67.18
CA ALA A 545 -90.96 -22.77 67.73
C ALA A 545 -90.22 -24.07 67.37
N THR A 546 -89.38 -24.11 66.33
CA THR A 546 -88.55 -25.28 66.00
C THR A 546 -87.35 -25.45 66.93
N ASN A 547 -86.89 -24.35 67.56
CA ASN A 547 -85.78 -24.33 68.51
C ASN A 547 -86.22 -24.64 69.95
N ILE A 548 -87.53 -24.63 70.23
CA ILE A 548 -88.08 -24.59 71.59
C ILE A 548 -89.00 -25.80 71.82
N PRO A 549 -88.57 -26.81 72.60
CA PRO A 549 -89.39 -27.98 72.92
C PRO A 549 -90.68 -27.64 73.69
N ASN A 550 -91.71 -28.46 73.52
CA ASN A 550 -92.98 -28.30 74.24
C ASN A 550 -92.82 -28.61 75.74
N VAL A 551 -93.45 -27.79 76.60
CA VAL A 551 -93.43 -27.98 78.07
C VAL A 551 -94.75 -28.60 78.51
N GLY A 552 -94.79 -29.93 78.52
CA GLY A 552 -96.01 -30.69 78.78
C GLY A 552 -97.05 -30.49 77.67
N LEU A 553 -98.22 -29.92 78.02
CA LEU A 553 -99.26 -29.59 77.03
C LEU A 553 -99.07 -28.22 76.36
N TYR A 554 -98.13 -27.40 76.85
CA TYR A 554 -97.92 -26.04 76.35
C TYR A 554 -96.94 -26.06 75.17
N LYS A 555 -97.36 -25.49 74.05
CA LYS A 555 -96.49 -25.20 72.90
C LYS A 555 -96.06 -23.74 72.93
N PHE A 556 -94.85 -23.47 72.45
CA PHE A 556 -94.38 -22.11 72.19
C PHE A 556 -95.14 -21.51 70.99
N THR A 557 -95.57 -20.25 71.12
CA THR A 557 -96.42 -19.54 70.15
C THR A 557 -95.81 -18.25 69.61
N GLY A 558 -94.58 -17.90 69.99
CA GLY A 558 -93.85 -16.74 69.48
C GLY A 558 -93.43 -15.74 70.56
N TRP A 559 -92.66 -14.75 70.14
CA TRP A 559 -92.04 -13.75 71.02
C TRP A 559 -92.85 -12.46 71.10
N THR A 560 -92.97 -11.86 72.28
CA THR A 560 -93.45 -10.48 72.47
C THR A 560 -92.37 -9.66 73.17
N TYR A 561 -92.54 -8.35 73.27
CA TYR A 561 -91.65 -7.49 74.06
C TYR A 561 -92.47 -6.36 74.71
N PRO A 562 -92.02 -5.78 75.84
CA PRO A 562 -92.72 -4.68 76.49
C PRO A 562 -92.94 -3.49 75.54
N GLY A 563 -94.22 -3.15 75.30
CA GLY A 563 -94.63 -2.10 74.37
C GLY A 563 -94.82 -2.55 72.90
N GLY A 564 -94.53 -3.81 72.57
CA GLY A 564 -94.87 -4.41 71.29
C GLY A 564 -96.34 -4.79 71.18
N SER A 565 -96.92 -4.67 69.97
CA SER A 565 -98.32 -5.02 69.67
C SER A 565 -98.50 -6.33 68.90
N LEU A 566 -97.40 -7.00 68.54
CA LEU A 566 -97.38 -8.21 67.71
C LEU A 566 -96.62 -9.35 68.40
N THR A 567 -97.10 -10.58 68.21
CA THR A 567 -96.36 -11.80 68.54
C THR A 567 -95.52 -12.23 67.34
N LEU A 568 -94.21 -12.28 67.50
CA LEU A 568 -93.26 -12.65 66.44
C LEU A 568 -93.13 -14.18 66.39
N VAL A 569 -93.84 -14.79 65.46
CA VAL A 569 -93.92 -16.26 65.31
C VAL A 569 -92.88 -16.82 64.32
N SER A 570 -92.19 -15.95 63.58
CA SER A 570 -91.33 -16.32 62.46
C SER A 570 -89.88 -15.91 62.61
N LYS A 571 -89.00 -16.75 62.05
CA LYS A 571 -87.57 -16.55 61.81
C LYS A 571 -87.36 -15.20 61.12
N ARG A 572 -86.44 -14.43 61.67
CA ARG A 572 -85.97 -13.16 61.10
C ARG A 572 -84.64 -13.43 60.41
N MET A 573 -84.55 -12.96 59.17
CA MET A 573 -83.37 -13.19 58.34
C MET A 573 -82.36 -12.08 58.57
N ASN A 574 -82.74 -10.83 58.33
CA ASN A 574 -81.91 -9.66 58.59
C ASN A 574 -82.29 -8.96 59.90
N PHE A 575 -81.33 -8.27 60.52
CA PHE A 575 -81.55 -7.54 61.77
C PHE A 575 -82.20 -6.17 61.52
N THR A 576 -83.50 -6.21 61.21
CA THR A 576 -84.30 -5.04 60.82
C THR A 576 -84.68 -4.14 62.01
N PRO A 577 -85.03 -2.85 61.80
CA PRO A 577 -85.23 -1.89 62.90
C PRO A 577 -86.42 -2.17 63.82
N ASP A 578 -87.37 -3.01 63.42
CA ASP A 578 -88.43 -3.50 64.30
C ASP A 578 -87.90 -4.45 65.38
N LEU A 579 -86.69 -5.01 65.21
CA LEU A 579 -86.14 -6.08 66.05
C LEU A 579 -85.26 -5.62 67.22
N PHE A 580 -84.74 -4.39 67.20
CA PHE A 580 -83.81 -3.86 68.22
C PHE A 580 -84.24 -2.51 68.79
N SER A 581 -83.61 -2.07 69.88
CA SER A 581 -83.82 -0.72 70.41
C SER A 581 -82.59 0.16 70.16
N THR A 582 -82.81 1.40 69.71
CA THR A 582 -81.73 2.38 69.53
C THR A 582 -81.28 3.04 70.83
N THR A 583 -81.96 2.78 71.94
CA THR A 583 -81.67 3.37 73.26
C THR A 583 -81.16 2.37 74.30
N GLY A 584 -80.86 1.13 73.89
CA GLY A 584 -80.35 0.07 74.77
C GLY A 584 -80.71 -1.33 74.28
N THR A 585 -80.51 -2.34 75.12
CA THR A 585 -80.87 -3.74 74.83
C THR A 585 -82.38 -3.92 74.71
N ARG A 586 -82.84 -4.77 73.78
CA ARG A 586 -84.24 -5.20 73.72
C ARG A 586 -84.40 -6.63 74.26
N THR A 587 -85.39 -6.85 75.12
CA THR A 587 -85.74 -8.18 75.64
C THR A 587 -87.04 -8.67 75.02
N TYR A 588 -87.05 -9.91 74.55
CA TYR A 588 -88.23 -10.64 74.10
C TYR A 588 -88.66 -11.68 75.13
N GLU A 589 -89.97 -11.77 75.39
CA GLU A 589 -90.61 -12.69 76.32
C GLU A 589 -91.39 -13.76 75.53
N GLY A 590 -91.27 -15.03 75.94
CA GLY A 590 -91.82 -16.18 75.22
C GLY A 590 -93.30 -16.46 75.55
N ASN A 591 -94.15 -16.59 74.51
CA ASN A 591 -95.57 -16.88 74.70
C ASN A 591 -95.88 -18.38 74.60
N TRP A 592 -96.76 -18.87 75.48
CA TRP A 592 -97.08 -20.29 75.61
C TRP A 592 -98.58 -20.54 75.70
N ALA A 593 -99.09 -21.47 74.90
CA ALA A 593 -100.52 -21.82 74.90
C ALA A 593 -100.76 -23.33 74.79
N ILE A 594 -101.97 -23.74 75.17
CA ILE A 594 -102.54 -25.07 74.94
C ILE A 594 -103.58 -24.96 73.81
N ASN A 595 -103.84 -26.07 73.10
CA ASN A 595 -104.83 -26.14 72.00
C ASN A 595 -104.54 -25.17 70.82
N VAL A 596 -103.29 -25.16 70.34
CA VAL A 596 -102.84 -24.34 69.19
C VAL A 596 -103.05 -25.06 67.86
N VAL A 597 -103.27 -24.29 66.80
CA VAL A 597 -103.25 -24.73 65.39
C VAL A 597 -101.89 -24.39 64.79
N THR A 598 -101.40 -25.22 63.88
CA THR A 598 -100.16 -25.01 63.13
C THR A 598 -100.48 -24.53 61.71
N TYR A 599 -99.75 -23.51 61.26
CA TYR A 599 -99.86 -22.89 59.93
C TYR A 599 -98.53 -22.99 59.21
N GLU A 600 -98.53 -23.23 57.89
CA GLU A 600 -97.35 -23.05 57.05
C GLU A 600 -97.36 -21.62 56.47
N LEU A 601 -96.21 -20.94 56.54
CA LEU A 601 -96.04 -19.56 56.09
C LEU A 601 -95.24 -19.56 54.80
N HIS A 602 -95.86 -19.11 53.70
CA HIS A 602 -95.32 -19.08 52.34
C HIS A 602 -94.96 -17.65 51.93
N TYR A 603 -93.75 -17.42 51.44
CA TYR A 603 -93.27 -16.08 51.07
C TYR A 603 -93.12 -15.96 49.55
N MET A 604 -94.00 -15.14 48.96
CA MET A 604 -94.12 -15.00 47.50
C MET A 604 -93.41 -13.71 47.05
N ILE A 605 -92.31 -13.83 46.33
CA ILE A 605 -91.51 -12.69 45.83
C ILE A 605 -91.83 -12.45 44.35
N GLN A 606 -92.01 -11.18 43.98
CA GLN A 606 -92.34 -10.77 42.61
C GLN A 606 -91.32 -11.31 41.59
N VAL A 607 -91.78 -11.76 40.42
CA VAL A 607 -90.88 -12.13 39.32
C VAL A 607 -90.33 -10.89 38.61
N THR A 608 -89.07 -10.94 38.19
CA THR A 608 -88.40 -9.81 37.50
C THR A 608 -88.87 -9.65 36.05
N SER A 609 -89.33 -10.73 35.41
CA SER A 609 -90.02 -10.71 34.12
C SER A 609 -90.90 -11.97 33.94
N GLY A 610 -91.84 -11.92 32.99
CA GLY A 610 -92.64 -13.08 32.60
C GLY A 610 -93.77 -13.47 33.57
N THR A 611 -94.12 -14.76 33.54
CA THR A 611 -95.15 -15.39 34.40
C THR A 611 -94.50 -16.20 35.51
N GLY A 612 -95.00 -16.03 36.73
CA GLY A 612 -94.56 -16.79 37.91
C GLY A 612 -95.51 -17.92 38.30
N GLU A 613 -95.36 -18.42 39.52
CA GLU A 613 -96.14 -19.53 40.07
C GLU A 613 -97.54 -19.12 40.52
N ARG A 614 -97.69 -17.91 41.10
CA ARG A 614 -98.97 -17.42 41.64
C ARG A 614 -99.18 -15.95 41.27
N GLU A 615 -100.35 -15.62 40.74
CA GLU A 615 -100.76 -14.25 40.45
C GLU A 615 -101.48 -13.63 41.67
N TYR A 616 -101.14 -12.40 42.03
CA TYR A 616 -101.84 -11.61 43.03
C TYR A 616 -101.97 -10.15 42.57
N ASN A 617 -103.20 -9.65 42.50
CA ASN A 617 -103.54 -8.29 42.05
C ASN A 617 -102.91 -7.86 40.70
N GLY A 618 -102.72 -8.77 39.75
CA GLY A 618 -102.15 -8.49 38.42
C GLY A 618 -100.63 -8.60 38.33
N THR A 619 -99.95 -8.93 39.44
CA THR A 619 -98.50 -9.17 39.49
C THR A 619 -98.25 -10.66 39.70
N TRP A 620 -97.18 -11.18 39.10
CA TRP A 620 -96.74 -12.57 39.27
C TRP A 620 -95.64 -12.69 40.33
N TYR A 621 -95.71 -13.76 41.11
CA TYR A 621 -94.78 -14.06 42.19
C TYR A 621 -94.37 -15.53 42.15
N ASN A 622 -93.13 -15.82 42.56
CA ASN A 622 -92.64 -17.16 42.85
C ASN A 622 -92.44 -17.31 44.36
N GLU A 623 -92.56 -18.52 44.86
CA GLU A 623 -92.28 -18.87 46.24
C GLU A 623 -90.77 -18.85 46.50
N ASP A 624 -90.38 -18.22 47.61
CA ASP A 624 -89.02 -18.28 48.13
C ASP A 624 -88.98 -19.15 49.39
N MET A 625 -88.70 -20.44 49.16
CA MET A 625 -88.61 -21.48 50.19
C MET A 625 -87.62 -21.13 51.32
N ALA A 626 -86.66 -20.21 51.13
CA ALA A 626 -85.72 -19.84 52.18
C ALA A 626 -86.37 -19.09 53.35
N TYR A 627 -87.53 -18.45 53.12
CA TYR A 627 -88.27 -17.72 54.15
C TYR A 627 -89.41 -18.54 54.79
N ASN A 628 -89.78 -19.69 54.19
CA ASN A 628 -90.93 -20.51 54.59
C ASN A 628 -90.73 -21.24 55.92
N GLN A 629 -91.83 -21.46 56.65
CA GLN A 629 -91.78 -22.09 57.98
C GLN A 629 -93.14 -22.38 58.61
N MET A 630 -93.14 -23.24 59.63
CA MET A 630 -94.29 -23.51 60.49
C MET A 630 -94.44 -22.49 61.63
N ALA A 631 -95.69 -22.13 61.97
CA ALA A 631 -96.03 -21.29 63.12
C ALA A 631 -97.19 -21.88 63.93
N ASN A 632 -97.09 -21.86 65.27
CA ASN A 632 -98.15 -22.29 66.18
C ASN A 632 -98.90 -21.07 66.74
N THR A 633 -100.23 -21.05 66.64
CA THR A 633 -101.06 -19.96 67.20
C THR A 633 -102.42 -20.45 67.72
N THR A 634 -103.03 -19.70 68.63
CA THR A 634 -104.42 -19.88 69.07
C THR A 634 -105.43 -19.18 68.16
N GLY A 635 -104.96 -18.43 67.15
CA GLY A 635 -105.76 -17.68 66.19
C GLY A 635 -105.49 -16.17 66.26
N GLY A 636 -105.61 -15.47 65.13
CA GLY A 636 -105.34 -14.03 65.02
C GLY A 636 -105.32 -13.55 63.57
N GLY A 637 -105.04 -12.26 63.38
CA GLY A 637 -104.70 -11.70 62.07
C GLY A 637 -103.19 -11.75 61.82
N TRP A 638 -102.80 -11.90 60.55
CA TRP A 638 -101.39 -11.99 60.15
C TRP A 638 -100.81 -10.62 59.82
N SER A 639 -99.52 -10.45 60.12
CA SER A 639 -98.69 -9.30 59.74
C SER A 639 -97.40 -9.80 59.12
N ALA A 640 -97.02 -9.22 57.98
CA ALA A 640 -95.80 -9.60 57.26
C ALA A 640 -94.53 -9.18 58.02
N LYS A 641 -93.47 -9.99 57.95
CA LYS A 641 -92.13 -9.61 58.43
C LYS A 641 -91.48 -8.63 57.44
N GLN A 642 -90.65 -7.72 57.92
CA GLN A 642 -89.77 -6.96 57.02
C GLN A 642 -88.74 -7.91 56.40
N ILE A 643 -88.44 -7.70 55.12
CA ILE A 643 -87.43 -8.44 54.33
C ILE A 643 -86.71 -7.39 53.49
N SER A 644 -85.37 -7.41 53.47
CA SER A 644 -84.60 -6.42 52.72
C SER A 644 -84.82 -6.57 51.19
N GLY A 645 -84.71 -5.48 50.44
CA GLY A 645 -84.93 -5.47 48.97
C GLY A 645 -86.38 -5.60 48.49
N VAL A 646 -87.35 -5.88 49.36
CA VAL A 646 -88.75 -6.15 48.96
C VAL A 646 -89.78 -5.53 49.92
N THR A 647 -90.99 -5.23 49.43
CA THR A 647 -92.09 -4.61 50.19
C THR A 647 -93.34 -5.49 50.18
N ASN A 648 -93.91 -5.80 51.35
CA ASN A 648 -95.16 -6.57 51.42
C ASN A 648 -96.35 -5.79 50.84
N VAL A 649 -97.13 -6.43 49.97
CA VAL A 649 -98.30 -5.87 49.28
C VAL A 649 -99.58 -6.68 49.51
N GLY A 650 -99.49 -7.81 50.21
CA GLY A 650 -100.64 -8.68 50.43
C GLY A 650 -100.36 -9.82 51.39
N ILE A 651 -101.44 -10.30 52.03
CA ILE A 651 -101.46 -11.53 52.78
C ILE A 651 -102.76 -12.26 52.42
N GLN A 652 -102.67 -13.52 52.01
CA GLN A 652 -103.81 -14.42 51.83
C GLN A 652 -103.65 -15.64 52.74
N GLN A 653 -104.77 -16.17 53.23
CA GLN A 653 -104.78 -17.39 54.04
C GLN A 653 -105.84 -18.35 53.47
N ASP A 654 -105.49 -19.63 53.42
CA ASP A 654 -106.43 -20.67 53.05
C ASP A 654 -107.49 -20.91 54.14
N ARG A 655 -108.69 -21.34 53.72
CA ARG A 655 -109.87 -21.39 54.59
C ARG A 655 -110.02 -22.70 55.37
N THR A 656 -109.26 -23.71 54.98
CA THR A 656 -109.34 -25.09 55.48
C THR A 656 -107.95 -25.70 55.40
N ALA A 657 -107.64 -26.59 56.34
CA ALA A 657 -106.35 -27.26 56.35
C ALA A 657 -106.15 -28.19 55.13
N GLY A 658 -104.90 -28.35 54.71
CA GLY A 658 -104.47 -29.26 53.66
C GLY A 658 -104.52 -30.75 54.08
N PRO A 659 -104.13 -31.68 53.18
CA PRO A 659 -104.06 -33.12 53.46
C PRO A 659 -103.09 -33.52 54.59
N ASP A 660 -102.13 -32.64 54.86
CA ASP A 660 -101.04 -32.61 55.83
C ASP A 660 -101.50 -32.12 57.22
N GLY A 661 -102.56 -31.30 57.27
CA GLY A 661 -103.29 -30.95 58.50
C GLY A 661 -103.03 -29.54 59.05
N ASP A 662 -102.25 -28.75 58.34
CA ASP A 662 -101.90 -27.34 58.54
C ASP A 662 -102.62 -26.42 57.53
N ILE A 663 -102.51 -25.10 57.74
CA ILE A 663 -103.18 -24.07 56.93
C ILE A 663 -102.15 -23.08 56.39
N ASP A 664 -102.13 -22.90 55.07
CA ASP A 664 -101.23 -22.01 54.37
C ASP A 664 -101.53 -20.52 54.61
N VAL A 665 -100.48 -19.72 54.76
CA VAL A 665 -100.51 -18.25 54.78
C VAL A 665 -99.51 -17.72 53.75
N TYR A 666 -100.00 -17.12 52.68
CA TYR A 666 -99.19 -16.56 51.59
C TYR A 666 -98.95 -15.06 51.80
N PHE A 667 -97.69 -14.66 51.95
CA PHE A 667 -97.27 -13.26 52.07
C PHE A 667 -96.63 -12.79 50.76
N TYR A 668 -97.25 -11.82 50.09
CA TYR A 668 -96.82 -11.33 48.78
C TYR A 668 -95.94 -10.08 48.90
N TYR A 669 -94.78 -10.07 48.23
CA TYR A 669 -93.81 -8.98 48.28
C TYR A 669 -93.39 -8.52 46.88
N ASN A 670 -93.52 -7.23 46.62
CA ASN A 670 -92.96 -6.59 45.43
C ASN A 670 -91.46 -6.34 45.62
N ARG A 671 -90.69 -6.43 44.54
CA ARG A 671 -89.27 -6.04 44.53
C ARG A 671 -89.15 -4.52 44.52
N ASN A 672 -88.26 -3.98 45.34
CA ASN A 672 -87.97 -2.55 45.35
C ASN A 672 -87.13 -2.18 44.11
N SER A 673 -87.22 -0.92 43.65
CA SER A 673 -86.43 -0.39 42.54
C SER A 673 -85.18 0.34 43.03
N TYR A 674 -84.08 0.18 42.30
CA TYR A 674 -82.76 0.75 42.58
C TYR A 674 -82.12 1.25 41.29
N ASN A 675 -81.20 2.22 41.40
CA ASN A 675 -80.50 2.82 40.26
C ASN A 675 -79.13 2.18 40.04
N LEU A 676 -78.78 1.94 38.77
CA LEU A 676 -77.42 1.71 38.28
C LEU A 676 -76.92 2.99 37.61
N THR A 677 -75.86 3.59 38.13
CA THR A 677 -75.32 4.87 37.67
C THR A 677 -73.87 4.72 37.19
N PHE A 678 -73.52 5.37 36.08
CA PHE A 678 -72.18 5.37 35.51
C PHE A 678 -71.55 6.76 35.69
N TYR A 679 -70.38 6.81 36.32
CA TYR A 679 -69.60 8.01 36.59
C TYR A 679 -68.38 8.09 35.68
N ASN A 680 -68.35 9.07 34.79
CA ASN A 680 -67.22 9.35 33.91
C ASN A 680 -66.39 10.47 34.53
N TYR A 681 -65.19 10.13 35.02
CA TYR A 681 -64.36 11.03 35.83
C TYR A 681 -65.15 11.54 37.05
N ASN A 682 -65.54 12.83 37.06
CA ASN A 682 -66.26 13.46 38.17
C ASN A 682 -67.76 13.70 37.89
N GLU A 683 -68.30 13.24 36.75
CA GLU A 683 -69.68 13.52 36.32
C GLU A 683 -70.52 12.25 36.12
N ASN A 684 -71.82 12.33 36.41
CA ASN A 684 -72.79 11.27 36.11
C ASN A 684 -73.09 11.27 34.59
N ASP A 685 -72.61 10.23 33.91
CA ASP A 685 -72.67 10.07 32.45
C ASP A 685 -73.97 9.36 32.01
N LYS A 686 -74.49 8.44 32.82
CA LYS A 686 -75.68 7.62 32.51
C LYS A 686 -76.31 7.03 33.78
N GLU A 687 -77.64 7.02 33.87
CA GLU A 687 -78.38 6.35 34.95
C GLU A 687 -79.49 5.45 34.39
N LEU A 688 -79.66 4.26 34.97
CA LEU A 688 -80.66 3.24 34.64
C LEU A 688 -81.39 2.78 35.92
N ASN A 689 -82.63 2.31 35.81
CA ASN A 689 -83.41 1.84 36.96
C ASN A 689 -83.85 0.37 36.80
N PHE A 690 -83.62 -0.44 37.82
CA PHE A 690 -83.90 -1.88 37.85
C PHE A 690 -84.62 -2.26 39.13
N VAL A 691 -85.46 -3.31 39.08
CA VAL A 691 -85.95 -3.95 40.31
C VAL A 691 -84.89 -4.89 40.89
N PHE A 692 -84.81 -5.00 42.21
CA PHE A 692 -83.90 -5.92 42.91
C PHE A 692 -83.89 -7.32 42.26
N GLY A 693 -82.72 -7.83 41.90
CA GLY A 693 -82.52 -9.14 41.28
C GLY A 693 -82.81 -9.22 39.77
N ALA A 694 -83.10 -8.11 39.09
CA ALA A 694 -83.11 -8.08 37.62
C ALA A 694 -81.67 -8.10 37.06
N SER A 695 -81.44 -8.75 35.91
CA SER A 695 -80.12 -8.76 35.25
C SER A 695 -79.72 -7.37 34.76
N ILE A 696 -78.42 -7.08 34.84
CA ILE A 696 -77.78 -5.83 34.39
C ILE A 696 -76.62 -6.08 33.41
N GLU A 697 -76.48 -7.32 32.90
CA GLU A 697 -75.38 -7.77 32.04
C GLU A 697 -75.26 -6.94 30.75
N ASP A 698 -76.36 -6.73 30.03
CA ASP A 698 -76.38 -5.98 28.75
C ASP A 698 -76.27 -4.43 28.91
N THR A 699 -75.66 -3.90 29.98
CA THR A 699 -75.65 -2.44 30.28
C THR A 699 -74.35 -1.69 29.99
N GLU A 700 -73.25 -2.41 29.74
CA GLU A 700 -71.91 -1.89 29.47
C GLU A 700 -71.84 -0.98 28.21
N TYR A 701 -70.91 -0.01 28.21
CA TYR A 701 -70.56 0.84 27.05
C TYR A 701 -69.20 1.53 27.26
N THR A 702 -68.67 2.24 26.26
CA THR A 702 -67.47 3.09 26.43
C THR A 702 -67.87 4.58 26.50
N PRO A 703 -67.46 5.33 27.55
CA PRO A 703 -67.77 6.75 27.69
C PRO A 703 -66.83 7.64 26.85
N LEU A 704 -67.18 8.92 26.69
CA LEU A 704 -66.34 9.91 26.00
C LEU A 704 -65.21 10.41 26.91
N LYS A 705 -64.03 10.69 26.35
CA LYS A 705 -62.89 11.23 27.12
C LYS A 705 -63.24 12.61 27.72
N PRO A 706 -63.13 12.80 29.05
CA PRO A 706 -63.25 14.11 29.69
C PRO A 706 -62.34 15.15 29.03
N SER A 707 -62.86 16.37 28.84
CA SER A 707 -62.12 17.48 28.23
C SER A 707 -61.06 18.08 29.15
N VAL A 708 -61.14 17.81 30.46
CA VAL A 708 -60.14 18.22 31.47
C VAL A 708 -58.89 17.34 31.46
N LEU A 709 -59.00 16.10 30.98
CA LEU A 709 -57.84 15.24 30.76
C LEU A 709 -57.09 15.69 29.50
N PRO A 710 -55.74 15.71 29.49
CA PRO A 710 -54.95 15.94 28.29
C PRO A 710 -55.28 15.00 27.12
N GLU A 711 -54.75 15.29 25.94
CA GLU A 711 -54.79 14.34 24.81
C GLU A 711 -53.98 13.07 25.14
N GLY A 712 -54.26 11.97 24.45
CA GLY A 712 -53.58 10.68 24.63
C GLY A 712 -54.12 9.76 25.75
N TYR A 713 -54.99 10.23 26.65
CA TYR A 713 -55.62 9.36 27.65
C TYR A 713 -56.63 8.38 27.01
N THR A 714 -56.64 7.12 27.45
CA THR A 714 -57.49 6.03 26.91
C THR A 714 -58.37 5.37 27.98
N PHE A 715 -59.55 4.82 27.60
CA PHE A 715 -60.50 4.22 28.54
C PHE A 715 -60.04 2.82 28.98
N GLY A 716 -59.94 2.61 30.30
CA GLY A 716 -59.44 1.39 30.93
C GLY A 716 -60.51 0.50 31.58
N GLY A 717 -61.80 0.73 31.32
CA GLY A 717 -62.90 -0.07 31.84
C GLY A 717 -63.73 0.62 32.93
N TRP A 718 -64.84 -0.03 33.31
CA TRP A 718 -65.69 0.34 34.44
C TRP A 718 -65.28 -0.38 35.72
N TYR A 719 -65.41 0.26 36.86
CA TYR A 719 -65.06 -0.29 38.18
C TYR A 719 -66.17 0.00 39.19
N ASP A 720 -66.43 -0.90 40.13
CA ASP A 720 -67.39 -0.69 41.23
C ASP A 720 -66.90 0.30 42.31
N ASN A 721 -65.69 0.84 42.13
CA ASN A 721 -65.02 1.74 43.04
C ASN A 721 -64.32 2.88 42.27
N GLU A 722 -64.44 4.11 42.77
CA GLU A 722 -63.88 5.33 42.14
C GLU A 722 -62.35 5.32 42.07
N ALA A 723 -61.68 4.59 42.97
CA ALA A 723 -60.24 4.38 42.90
C ALA A 723 -59.80 3.57 41.65
N THR A 724 -60.75 2.96 40.92
CA THR A 724 -60.51 2.07 39.77
C THR A 724 -59.51 0.95 40.09
N SER A 725 -59.60 0.46 41.33
CA SER A 725 -58.71 -0.51 41.95
C SER A 725 -59.30 -1.92 41.87
N GLY A 726 -58.43 -2.93 41.90
CA GLY A 726 -58.81 -4.31 41.58
C GLY A 726 -58.98 -4.53 40.08
N ASP A 727 -59.82 -5.50 39.73
CA ASP A 727 -60.22 -5.80 38.36
C ASP A 727 -61.44 -4.95 37.94
N PRO A 728 -61.67 -4.71 36.63
CA PRO A 728 -62.90 -4.07 36.16
C PRO A 728 -64.16 -4.81 36.62
N PHE A 729 -65.28 -4.08 36.73
CA PHE A 729 -66.58 -4.66 37.07
C PHE A 729 -67.01 -5.66 36.00
N ASP A 730 -67.21 -6.91 36.43
CA ASP A 730 -67.70 -7.99 35.58
C ASP A 730 -69.23 -7.89 35.43
N PHE A 731 -69.68 -7.65 34.20
CA PHE A 731 -71.10 -7.61 33.87
C PHE A 731 -71.69 -9.02 33.67
N GLU A 732 -70.88 -10.05 33.41
CA GLU A 732 -71.36 -11.40 33.07
C GLU A 732 -72.18 -12.01 34.21
N GLY A 733 -73.47 -12.29 33.97
CA GLY A 733 -74.39 -12.82 34.99
C GLY A 733 -74.80 -11.84 36.10
N ALA A 734 -74.41 -10.57 36.05
CA ALA A 734 -74.67 -9.59 37.11
C ALA A 734 -76.17 -9.27 37.26
N VAL A 735 -76.62 -9.06 38.51
CA VAL A 735 -78.00 -8.67 38.85
C VAL A 735 -78.05 -7.49 39.83
N MET A 736 -79.13 -6.72 39.79
CA MET A 736 -79.32 -5.52 40.61
C MET A 736 -79.38 -5.87 42.12
N PRO A 737 -78.50 -5.32 42.98
CA PRO A 737 -78.53 -5.57 44.43
C PRO A 737 -79.70 -4.83 45.13
N PRO A 738 -79.95 -5.06 46.44
CA PRO A 738 -81.00 -4.36 47.21
C PRO A 738 -80.58 -2.92 47.63
N ASN A 739 -79.77 -2.28 46.81
CA ASN A 739 -79.23 -0.92 46.95
C ASN A 739 -78.91 -0.37 45.55
N ASN A 740 -78.68 0.93 45.44
CA ASN A 740 -78.16 1.52 44.20
C ASN A 740 -76.72 1.01 43.96
N LEU A 741 -76.32 0.89 42.69
CA LEU A 741 -74.99 0.47 42.24
C LEU A 741 -74.40 1.61 41.39
N ILE A 742 -73.11 1.92 41.58
CA ILE A 742 -72.40 2.93 40.79
C ILE A 742 -71.12 2.32 40.22
N LEU A 743 -70.84 2.64 38.95
CA LEU A 743 -69.66 2.19 38.22
C LEU A 743 -68.85 3.39 37.70
N TYR A 744 -67.54 3.31 37.76
CA TYR A 744 -66.59 4.41 37.54
C TYR A 744 -65.63 4.17 36.37
N SER A 745 -65.41 5.18 35.54
CA SER A 745 -64.51 5.09 34.38
C SER A 745 -63.04 5.18 34.78
N LYS A 746 -62.21 4.24 34.33
CA LYS A 746 -60.74 4.39 34.37
C LYS A 746 -60.21 5.09 33.12
N TRP A 747 -59.27 6.01 33.29
CA TRP A 747 -58.53 6.64 32.18
C TRP A 747 -57.03 6.43 32.36
N ILE A 748 -56.39 5.81 31.37
CA ILE A 748 -54.97 5.44 31.35
C ILE A 748 -54.17 6.60 30.74
N THR A 749 -53.07 7.00 31.39
CA THR A 749 -52.17 8.09 30.99
C THR A 749 -51.40 7.79 29.69
N PRO A 750 -51.05 8.80 28.87
CA PRO A 750 -50.20 8.62 27.70
C PRO A 750 -48.77 8.21 28.07
N VAL A 751 -48.12 7.52 27.13
CA VAL A 751 -46.69 7.22 27.12
C VAL A 751 -46.00 8.03 26.00
N TYR A 752 -44.78 8.47 26.26
CA TYR A 752 -43.92 9.19 25.32
C TYR A 752 -42.75 8.31 24.88
N THR A 753 -42.33 8.46 23.62
CA THR A 753 -41.17 7.73 23.08
C THR A 753 -39.88 8.53 23.23
N VAL A 754 -38.91 7.94 23.92
CA VAL A 754 -37.50 8.36 23.94
C VAL A 754 -36.70 7.44 23.02
N ARG A 755 -35.82 8.00 22.19
CA ARG A 755 -34.90 7.26 21.33
C ARG A 755 -33.49 7.30 21.89
N ILE A 756 -32.86 6.14 22.01
CA ILE A 756 -31.49 5.97 22.49
C ILE A 756 -30.66 5.45 21.34
N HIS A 757 -29.64 6.21 20.93
CA HIS A 757 -28.64 5.74 19.97
C HIS A 757 -27.54 4.97 20.70
N GLU A 758 -27.01 3.90 20.10
CA GLU A 758 -25.93 3.11 20.73
C GLU A 758 -24.53 3.65 20.39
N VAL A 759 -24.44 4.57 19.40
CA VAL A 759 -23.24 5.26 18.90
C VAL A 759 -23.53 6.75 18.65
N MET A 760 -22.48 7.57 18.47
CA MET A 760 -22.61 9.03 18.35
C MET A 760 -23.14 9.53 16.99
N GLU A 761 -22.83 8.84 15.88
CA GLU A 761 -23.30 9.25 14.54
C GLU A 761 -24.77 8.89 14.33
N ASP A 762 -25.56 9.79 13.71
CA ASP A 762 -26.95 9.51 13.30
C ASP A 762 -26.96 8.31 12.34
N PRO A 763 -27.42 7.13 12.79
CA PRO A 763 -27.22 5.92 12.04
C PRO A 763 -28.46 5.77 11.15
N GLY A 764 -28.31 6.26 9.92
CA GLY A 764 -29.38 6.34 8.90
C GLY A 764 -30.19 5.04 8.75
N PRO A 765 -31.40 5.11 8.17
CA PRO A 765 -32.50 4.15 8.39
C PRO A 765 -32.07 2.67 8.33
N GLY A 766 -31.79 2.11 9.50
CA GLY A 766 -31.07 0.84 9.66
C GLY A 766 -30.06 0.78 10.83
N GLY A 767 -29.84 1.90 11.55
CA GLY A 767 -28.89 2.03 12.65
C GLY A 767 -29.21 1.38 14.00
N ASN A 768 -28.16 1.16 14.80
CA ASN A 768 -28.24 0.66 16.19
C ASN A 768 -28.82 1.75 17.12
N SER A 769 -30.15 1.77 17.23
CA SER A 769 -30.89 2.59 18.18
C SER A 769 -32.13 1.83 18.68
N TYR A 770 -32.56 2.13 19.89
CA TYR A 770 -33.78 1.54 20.47
C TYR A 770 -34.67 2.60 21.13
N THR A 771 -35.92 2.25 21.36
CA THR A 771 -36.93 3.15 21.93
C THR A 771 -37.35 2.72 23.32
N LEU A 772 -37.48 3.69 24.22
CA LEU A 772 -38.04 3.53 25.56
C LEU A 772 -39.38 4.26 25.61
N GLU A 773 -40.47 3.56 25.96
CA GLU A 773 -41.78 4.16 26.21
C GLU A 773 -41.90 4.48 27.70
N LEU A 774 -42.09 5.76 28.04
CA LEU A 774 -42.21 6.23 29.42
C LEU A 774 -43.55 6.94 29.66
N PRO A 775 -44.28 6.64 30.76
CA PRO A 775 -45.44 7.42 31.15
C PRO A 775 -45.10 8.90 31.33
N THR A 776 -46.05 9.78 30.95
CA THR A 776 -45.93 11.23 31.13
C THR A 776 -45.41 11.62 32.52
N GLY A 777 -44.34 12.44 32.55
CA GLY A 777 -43.72 12.95 33.78
C GLY A 777 -42.65 12.06 34.40
N SER A 778 -42.35 10.89 33.82
CA SER A 778 -41.25 10.02 34.28
C SER A 778 -39.88 10.59 33.89
N THR A 779 -38.83 10.33 34.67
CA THR A 779 -37.43 10.59 34.28
C THR A 779 -36.82 9.35 33.60
N ILE A 780 -35.71 9.55 32.89
CA ILE A 780 -34.92 8.46 32.29
C ILE A 780 -33.90 7.96 33.32
N ASP A 781 -33.78 6.64 33.49
CA ASP A 781 -32.71 6.04 34.30
C ASP A 781 -31.47 5.83 33.43
N GLU A 782 -30.44 6.66 33.62
CA GLU A 782 -29.15 6.56 32.91
C GLU A 782 -28.52 5.15 33.00
N SER A 783 -28.69 4.46 34.13
CA SER A 783 -28.11 3.13 34.34
C SER A 783 -28.80 2.02 33.55
N SER A 784 -29.97 2.32 32.97
CA SER A 784 -30.69 1.43 32.05
C SER A 784 -30.28 1.61 30.59
N LEU A 785 -29.45 2.62 30.28
CA LEU A 785 -29.07 2.94 28.90
C LEU A 785 -27.92 2.07 28.37
N ILE A 786 -28.07 1.57 27.15
CA ILE A 786 -27.11 0.71 26.46
C ILE A 786 -26.39 1.53 25.38
N LYS A 787 -25.07 1.39 25.33
CA LYS A 787 -24.16 2.01 24.35
C LYS A 787 -23.11 1.00 23.92
N GLU A 788 -22.49 1.19 22.75
CA GLU A 788 -21.34 0.37 22.35
C GLU A 788 -20.08 0.71 23.17
N GLU A 789 -19.29 -0.29 23.54
CA GLU A 789 -18.01 -0.04 24.24
C GLU A 789 -16.90 0.24 23.23
N VAL A 790 -16.50 1.51 23.09
CA VAL A 790 -15.43 1.94 22.18
C VAL A 790 -14.06 1.71 22.84
N PRO A 791 -13.18 0.82 22.31
CA PRO A 791 -11.97 0.42 23.03
C PRO A 791 -10.94 1.54 23.24
N GLY A 792 -10.68 1.88 24.50
CA GLY A 792 -9.60 2.80 24.89
C GLY A 792 -10.00 4.28 24.96
N VAL A 793 -11.29 4.61 24.86
CA VAL A 793 -11.82 5.96 25.14
C VAL A 793 -12.77 5.91 26.32
N ASP A 794 -12.67 6.88 27.23
CA ASP A 794 -13.54 6.95 28.41
C ASP A 794 -14.91 7.51 28.02
N PHE A 795 -16.00 7.01 28.62
CA PHE A 795 -17.33 7.55 28.36
C PHE A 795 -17.52 8.92 29.05
N ILE A 796 -17.89 9.95 28.30
CA ILE A 796 -18.14 11.31 28.84
C ILE A 796 -19.56 11.43 29.38
N GLY A 797 -20.57 10.92 28.65
CA GLY A 797 -21.96 11.04 29.05
C GLY A 797 -22.93 10.97 27.88
N TRP A 798 -24.23 11.13 28.19
CA TRP A 798 -25.30 11.21 27.21
C TRP A 798 -25.61 12.66 26.83
N PHE A 799 -25.76 12.91 25.53
CA PHE A 799 -26.00 14.22 24.95
C PHE A 799 -27.28 14.22 24.11
N TRP A 800 -27.85 15.39 23.88
CA TRP A 800 -29.06 15.60 23.08
C TRP A 800 -29.02 16.96 22.38
N TYR A 801 -29.92 17.15 21.42
CA TYR A 801 -30.09 18.42 20.72
C TYR A 801 -31.18 19.27 21.38
N VAL A 802 -30.83 20.48 21.81
CA VAL A 802 -31.78 21.50 22.28
C VAL A 802 -31.74 22.67 21.30
N GLY A 803 -32.63 22.63 20.31
CA GLY A 803 -32.46 23.42 19.09
C GLY A 803 -31.25 22.92 18.30
N ASP A 804 -30.40 23.84 17.83
CA ASP A 804 -29.18 23.51 17.08
C ASP A 804 -27.97 23.16 17.99
N LEU A 805 -28.15 23.15 19.33
CA LEU A 805 -27.06 22.94 20.29
C LEU A 805 -27.03 21.49 20.80
N PHE A 806 -25.91 20.82 20.58
CA PHE A 806 -25.61 19.49 21.13
C PHE A 806 -24.97 19.61 22.52
N VAL A 807 -25.68 19.12 23.55
CA VAL A 807 -25.40 19.42 24.96
C VAL A 807 -25.62 18.19 25.84
N PRO A 808 -25.01 18.08 27.04
CA PRO A 808 -25.30 16.99 27.97
C PRO A 808 -26.78 16.94 28.37
N TYR A 809 -27.34 15.74 28.50
CA TYR A 809 -28.70 15.52 28.98
C TYR A 809 -28.76 15.58 30.52
N ASP A 810 -29.78 16.26 31.06
CA ASP A 810 -30.07 16.23 32.50
C ASP A 810 -31.09 15.13 32.81
N PHE A 811 -30.61 14.03 33.40
CA PHE A 811 -31.46 12.89 33.76
C PHE A 811 -32.53 13.19 34.82
N ASN A 812 -32.52 14.37 35.44
CA ASN A 812 -33.61 14.84 36.31
C ASN A 812 -34.79 15.44 35.53
N LEU A 813 -34.67 15.62 34.20
CA LEU A 813 -35.71 16.19 33.37
C LEU A 813 -36.85 15.18 33.12
N PRO A 814 -38.11 15.50 33.48
CA PRO A 814 -39.25 14.62 33.25
C PRO A 814 -39.72 14.67 31.79
N VAL A 815 -39.95 13.49 31.21
CA VAL A 815 -40.40 13.30 29.81
C VAL A 815 -41.89 13.66 29.69
N THR A 816 -42.18 14.74 28.99
CA THR A 816 -43.55 15.23 28.71
C THR A 816 -43.78 15.65 27.25
N VAL A 817 -42.82 15.33 26.37
CA VAL A 817 -42.86 15.58 24.93
C VAL A 817 -42.44 14.32 24.18
N ASP A 818 -42.97 14.13 22.97
CA ASP A 818 -42.53 13.05 22.09
C ASP A 818 -41.18 13.36 21.44
N ILE A 819 -40.35 12.32 21.27
CA ILE A 819 -39.05 12.34 20.58
C ILE A 819 -37.99 13.17 21.31
N ILE A 820 -37.55 12.68 22.47
CA ILE A 820 -36.21 12.97 23.00
C ILE A 820 -35.24 11.98 22.34
N GLU A 821 -34.17 12.47 21.69
CA GLU A 821 -33.09 11.61 21.16
C GLU A 821 -31.81 11.79 21.99
N LEU A 822 -31.31 10.69 22.57
CA LEU A 822 -30.06 10.65 23.35
C LEU A 822 -28.93 9.96 22.58
N PHE A 823 -27.76 10.58 22.60
CA PHE A 823 -26.54 10.16 21.91
C PHE A 823 -25.41 9.94 22.94
N PRO A 824 -24.73 8.79 22.92
CA PRO A 824 -23.60 8.52 23.80
C PRO A 824 -22.35 9.21 23.25
N VAL A 825 -21.56 9.83 24.14
CA VAL A 825 -20.33 10.55 23.81
C VAL A 825 -19.16 9.99 24.61
N TRP A 826 -18.02 9.81 23.94
CA TRP A 826 -16.75 9.33 24.52
C TRP A 826 -15.65 10.38 24.39
N ASP A 827 -14.62 10.23 25.21
CA ASP A 827 -13.43 11.07 25.25
C ASP A 827 -12.57 10.89 24.00
N ILE A 828 -11.94 11.98 23.58
CA ILE A 828 -11.49 12.11 22.20
C ILE A 828 -10.01 11.76 22.11
N GLN A 829 -9.72 10.51 21.74
CA GLN A 829 -8.35 10.07 21.50
C GLN A 829 -7.68 10.93 20.42
N THR A 830 -6.43 11.30 20.69
CA THR A 830 -5.57 12.04 19.76
C THR A 830 -4.50 11.13 19.20
N PHE A 831 -4.33 11.20 17.89
CA PHE A 831 -3.36 10.43 17.12
C PHE A 831 -2.29 11.33 16.54
N ASN A 832 -1.17 10.72 16.15
CA ASN A 832 -0.03 11.40 15.57
C ASN A 832 0.47 10.65 14.33
N VAL A 833 1.14 11.39 13.45
CA VAL A 833 1.88 10.84 12.32
C VAL A 833 3.36 10.89 12.65
N THR A 834 4.04 9.74 12.54
CA THR A 834 5.48 9.60 12.84
C THR A 834 6.23 9.11 11.62
N TYR A 835 7.45 9.61 11.38
CA TYR A 835 8.22 9.30 10.18
C TYR A 835 9.48 8.48 10.50
N VAL A 836 9.76 7.44 9.71
CA VAL A 836 10.90 6.53 9.88
C VAL A 836 11.67 6.35 8.57
N LEU A 837 12.98 6.59 8.61
CA LEU A 837 13.84 6.67 7.39
C LEU A 837 14.19 5.34 6.73
N ASN A 838 13.87 4.19 7.33
CA ASN A 838 14.01 2.86 6.71
C ASN A 838 15.39 2.59 6.07
N GLY A 839 16.48 2.89 6.77
CA GLY A 839 17.86 2.74 6.28
C GLY A 839 18.45 3.96 5.57
N GLY A 840 17.62 4.95 5.21
CA GLY A 840 18.10 6.29 4.88
C GLY A 840 18.69 7.01 6.10
N THR A 841 19.45 8.09 5.85
CA THR A 841 20.13 8.86 6.90
C THR A 841 19.68 10.32 6.89
N GLY A 842 19.97 11.08 7.96
CA GLY A 842 19.51 12.47 8.11
C GLY A 842 18.47 12.62 9.22
N THR A 843 17.55 13.58 9.06
CA THR A 843 16.50 13.90 10.04
C THR A 843 15.13 13.55 9.48
N ALA A 844 14.36 12.73 10.18
CA ALA A 844 12.98 12.44 9.80
C ALA A 844 12.08 13.67 10.00
N PRO A 845 11.10 13.92 9.11
CA PRO A 845 10.11 14.97 9.32
C PRO A 845 9.35 14.77 10.64
N VAL A 846 8.92 15.89 11.24
CA VAL A 846 8.13 15.90 12.48
C VAL A 846 6.84 16.64 12.20
N ASP A 847 5.71 15.93 12.27
CA ASP A 847 4.40 16.57 12.30
C ASP A 847 4.18 17.17 13.70
N PRO A 848 3.96 18.48 13.84
CA PRO A 848 3.71 19.12 15.12
C PRO A 848 2.25 18.99 15.60
N ASN A 849 1.37 18.37 14.80
CA ASN A 849 -0.06 18.27 15.11
C ASN A 849 -0.43 16.91 15.73
N ASN A 850 -1.43 16.98 16.59
CA ASN A 850 -2.24 15.86 17.02
C ASN A 850 -3.59 15.93 16.30
N TYR A 851 -4.18 14.78 16.03
CA TYR A 851 -5.35 14.61 15.16
C TYR A 851 -6.44 13.80 15.86
N TYR A 852 -7.71 14.17 15.72
CA TYR A 852 -8.83 13.32 16.14
C TYR A 852 -9.07 12.18 15.14
N LEU A 853 -9.76 11.12 15.58
CA LEU A 853 -10.16 10.00 14.73
C LEU A 853 -10.87 10.49 13.46
N GLY A 854 -10.51 9.93 12.31
CA GLY A 854 -11.10 10.29 11.01
C GLY A 854 -10.63 11.61 10.40
N SER A 855 -9.87 12.45 11.13
CA SER A 855 -9.27 13.66 10.55
C SER A 855 -8.03 13.35 9.70
N GLY A 856 -7.74 14.25 8.75
CA GLY A 856 -6.67 14.09 7.76
C GLY A 856 -5.38 14.81 8.14
N ALA A 857 -4.25 14.10 8.10
CA ALA A 857 -2.92 14.67 8.21
C ALA A 857 -2.31 14.87 6.82
N THR A 858 -1.54 15.94 6.60
CA THR A 858 -0.84 16.16 5.32
C THR A 858 0.59 15.61 5.40
N VAL A 859 0.93 14.73 4.44
CA VAL A 859 2.20 14.01 4.42
C VAL A 859 3.37 14.95 4.10
N LEU A 860 4.40 14.92 4.95
CA LEU A 860 5.53 15.84 4.91
C LEU A 860 6.63 15.41 3.91
N PRO A 861 7.32 16.36 3.25
CA PRO A 861 8.46 16.05 2.38
C PRO A 861 9.69 15.56 3.16
N PRO A 862 10.55 14.72 2.55
CA PRO A 862 11.76 14.17 3.16
C PRO A 862 12.97 15.14 3.14
N THR A 863 12.76 16.43 3.44
CA THR A 863 13.69 17.53 3.12
C THR A 863 15.14 17.36 3.60
N ASP A 864 15.35 16.82 4.81
CA ASP A 864 16.68 16.60 5.41
C ASP A 864 17.08 15.11 5.42
N VAL A 865 16.66 14.35 4.40
CA VAL A 865 16.89 12.89 4.30
C VAL A 865 17.79 12.57 3.11
N THR A 866 18.81 11.73 3.32
CA THR A 866 19.66 11.18 2.27
C THR A 866 19.28 9.70 2.01
N PRO A 867 18.97 9.32 0.75
CA PRO A 867 18.69 7.94 0.38
C PRO A 867 19.85 6.97 0.68
N PRO A 868 19.57 5.66 0.84
CA PRO A 868 20.60 4.62 0.76
C PRO A 868 21.35 4.67 -0.59
N SER A 869 22.60 4.20 -0.61
CA SER A 869 23.40 4.16 -1.85
C SER A 869 22.70 3.32 -2.93
N GLY A 870 22.57 3.88 -4.14
CA GLY A 870 21.87 3.25 -5.28
C GLY A 870 20.34 3.33 -5.23
N LYS A 871 19.77 4.15 -4.34
CA LYS A 871 18.31 4.31 -4.17
C LYS A 871 17.85 5.77 -4.33
N VAL A 872 16.59 5.95 -4.68
CA VAL A 872 15.88 7.24 -4.70
C VAL A 872 14.64 7.20 -3.79
N PHE A 873 14.20 8.35 -3.27
CA PHE A 873 12.97 8.42 -2.48
C PHE A 873 11.74 8.31 -3.39
N VAL A 874 10.86 7.35 -3.14
CA VAL A 874 9.63 7.14 -3.95
C VAL A 874 8.33 7.39 -3.18
N GLY A 875 8.40 7.68 -1.88
CA GLY A 875 7.23 7.99 -1.05
C GLY A 875 7.29 7.41 0.36
N TRP A 876 6.20 7.60 1.10
CA TRP A 876 6.05 7.12 2.47
C TRP A 876 5.03 5.97 2.53
N ALA A 877 5.42 4.79 3.01
CA ALA A 877 4.49 3.69 3.24
C ALA A 877 3.75 3.82 4.57
N GLY A 878 2.42 3.68 4.55
CA GLY A 878 1.55 3.65 5.73
C GLY A 878 0.29 2.85 5.45
N ASN A 879 -0.19 2.07 6.42
CA ASN A 879 -1.44 1.26 6.34
C ASN A 879 -1.56 0.27 5.14
N GLY A 880 -0.50 0.09 4.34
CA GLY A 880 -0.48 -0.76 3.14
C GLY A 880 -0.24 0.00 1.84
N ASP A 881 -0.41 1.32 1.86
CA ASP A 881 -0.34 2.20 0.68
C ASP A 881 0.93 3.09 0.70
N ILE A 882 1.25 3.67 -0.46
CA ILE A 882 2.29 4.70 -0.63
C ILE A 882 1.63 6.08 -0.68
N TYR A 883 2.12 7.01 0.12
CA TYR A 883 1.71 8.40 0.16
C TYR A 883 2.85 9.31 -0.30
N TYR A 884 2.55 10.23 -1.21
CA TYR A 884 3.49 11.25 -1.66
C TYR A 884 3.41 12.50 -0.76
N PRO A 885 4.45 13.36 -0.73
CA PRO A 885 4.38 14.66 -0.05
C PRO A 885 3.18 15.51 -0.52
N ASN A 886 2.59 16.27 0.41
CA ASN A 886 1.36 17.05 0.25
C ASN A 886 0.06 16.25 0.02
N GLN A 887 0.08 14.92 0.12
CA GLN A 887 -1.13 14.09 0.10
C GLN A 887 -1.78 14.01 1.50
N GLU A 888 -3.11 13.91 1.58
CA GLU A 888 -3.82 13.62 2.83
C GLU A 888 -3.73 12.11 3.19
N ILE A 889 -3.50 11.81 4.47
CA ILE A 889 -3.74 10.51 5.07
C ILE A 889 -4.78 10.63 6.19
N LYS A 890 -5.85 9.85 6.10
CA LYS A 890 -6.91 9.81 7.13
C LYS A 890 -6.55 8.88 8.28
N LEU A 891 -6.75 9.35 9.50
CA LEU A 891 -6.41 8.61 10.72
C LEU A 891 -7.65 7.87 11.26
N GLU A 892 -8.11 6.87 10.50
CA GLU A 892 -9.37 6.14 10.75
C GLU A 892 -9.27 5.08 11.86
N THR A 893 -8.05 4.59 12.16
CA THR A 893 -7.84 3.49 13.13
C THR A 893 -6.78 3.78 14.19
N GLY A 894 -6.17 4.96 14.17
CA GLY A 894 -5.21 5.43 15.18
C GLY A 894 -3.97 6.13 14.61
N SER A 895 -2.92 6.25 15.43
CA SER A 895 -1.62 6.81 15.02
C SER A 895 -0.98 6.01 13.89
N VAL A 896 -0.35 6.70 12.94
CA VAL A 896 0.33 6.07 11.80
C VAL A 896 1.83 6.33 11.85
N THR A 897 2.61 5.28 11.57
CA THR A 897 4.04 5.39 11.29
C THR A 897 4.28 5.29 9.79
N LEU A 898 4.63 6.42 9.18
CA LEU A 898 5.04 6.54 7.78
C LEU A 898 6.50 6.14 7.61
N THR A 899 6.75 5.13 6.79
CA THR A 899 8.07 4.52 6.60
C THR A 899 8.59 4.82 5.19
N ALA A 900 9.74 5.50 5.08
CA ALA A 900 10.31 5.91 3.79
C ALA A 900 10.53 4.70 2.88
N GLN A 901 10.14 4.82 1.61
CA GLN A 901 10.37 3.81 0.58
C GLN A 901 11.42 4.27 -0.41
N TRP A 902 12.21 3.28 -0.83
CA TRP A 902 13.47 3.46 -1.54
C TRP A 902 13.44 2.67 -2.86
N GLY A 903 13.09 3.33 -3.96
CA GLY A 903 13.17 2.77 -5.30
C GLY A 903 14.63 2.59 -5.71
N ASP A 904 14.94 1.55 -6.50
CA ASP A 904 16.25 1.46 -7.15
C ASP A 904 16.44 2.65 -8.09
N ALA A 905 17.59 3.32 -8.00
CA ALA A 905 17.94 4.36 -8.96
C ALA A 905 18.13 3.71 -10.34
N ALA A 906 17.81 4.46 -11.41
CA ALA A 906 18.10 4.02 -12.77
C ALA A 906 19.60 3.67 -12.90
N PRO A 907 19.96 2.48 -13.41
CA PRO A 907 21.33 2.03 -13.39
C PRO A 907 22.16 2.73 -14.47
N GLU A 908 23.02 3.67 -14.04
CA GLU A 908 24.07 4.24 -14.87
C GLU A 908 25.20 3.22 -15.12
N THR A 909 25.85 3.35 -16.27
CA THR A 909 27.08 2.65 -16.63
C THR A 909 28.13 3.67 -17.09
N SER A 910 29.32 3.20 -17.47
CA SER A 910 30.30 4.04 -18.14
C SER A 910 31.16 3.23 -19.08
N ILE A 911 31.76 3.89 -20.07
CA ILE A 911 32.83 3.32 -20.89
C ILE A 911 34.16 3.99 -20.54
N THR A 912 35.20 3.20 -20.31
CA THR A 912 36.53 3.67 -19.85
C THR A 912 37.59 3.40 -20.90
N TYR A 913 38.26 4.45 -21.38
CA TYR A 913 39.42 4.35 -22.27
C TYR A 913 40.72 4.41 -21.48
N LYS A 914 41.65 3.49 -21.75
CA LYS A 914 42.94 3.35 -21.06
C LYS A 914 44.11 3.50 -22.03
N PRO A 915 45.20 4.22 -21.66
CA PRO A 915 46.35 4.44 -22.54
C PRO A 915 47.18 3.18 -22.80
N ASN A 916 47.04 2.16 -21.96
CA ASN A 916 47.70 0.85 -22.10
C ASN A 916 49.25 0.95 -22.23
N GLY A 917 49.83 1.81 -21.39
CA GLY A 917 51.27 2.04 -21.34
C GLY A 917 52.06 0.90 -20.73
N ASN A 918 53.20 0.58 -21.34
CA ASN A 918 54.24 -0.27 -20.79
C ASN A 918 55.62 0.40 -20.95
N ASP A 919 56.67 -0.25 -20.45
CA ASP A 919 58.05 0.30 -20.48
C ASP A 919 58.59 0.47 -21.91
N ASP A 920 58.05 -0.24 -22.91
CA ASP A 920 58.50 -0.21 -24.30
C ASP A 920 57.82 0.91 -25.11
N ASN A 921 56.48 0.99 -25.05
CA ASN A 921 55.66 1.93 -25.82
C ASN A 921 55.54 3.32 -25.16
N GLY A 922 55.82 3.44 -23.86
CA GLY A 922 55.78 4.70 -23.11
C GLY A 922 54.43 5.43 -23.12
N ALA A 923 53.31 4.74 -23.37
CA ALA A 923 52.00 5.39 -23.51
C ALA A 923 51.48 5.94 -22.18
N THR A 924 51.02 7.20 -22.19
CA THR A 924 50.69 7.97 -20.98
C THR A 924 49.42 8.82 -21.16
N GLY A 925 48.70 8.97 -20.05
CA GLY A 925 47.45 9.73 -19.93
C GLY A 925 46.61 9.25 -18.75
N ASP A 926 45.62 10.04 -18.32
CA ASP A 926 44.62 9.63 -17.34
C ASP A 926 43.50 8.83 -18.03
N ASP A 927 42.93 7.81 -17.37
CA ASP A 927 41.79 7.06 -17.91
C ASP A 927 40.61 7.99 -18.26
N ILE A 928 40.09 7.89 -19.49
CA ILE A 928 38.94 8.70 -19.93
C ILE A 928 37.67 7.90 -19.65
N VAL A 929 36.89 8.31 -18.66
CA VAL A 929 35.61 7.69 -18.29
C VAL A 929 34.46 8.53 -18.85
N VAL A 930 33.59 7.91 -19.65
CA VAL A 930 32.35 8.52 -20.16
C VAL A 930 31.17 7.83 -19.48
N SER A 931 30.47 8.54 -18.60
CA SER A 931 29.21 8.06 -17.99
C SER A 931 28.08 8.05 -19.01
N LEU A 932 27.27 6.99 -18.98
CA LEU A 932 26.24 6.68 -19.97
C LEU A 932 25.08 5.94 -19.26
N ASN A 933 23.87 6.03 -19.79
CA ASN A 933 22.76 5.23 -19.31
C ASN A 933 22.91 3.76 -19.73
N ASN A 934 22.31 2.81 -18.99
CA ASN A 934 22.18 1.44 -19.48
C ASN A 934 21.49 1.43 -20.87
N ASN A 935 21.96 0.59 -21.79
CA ASN A 935 21.53 0.52 -23.19
C ASN A 935 21.76 1.80 -24.03
N GLU A 936 22.54 2.78 -23.58
CA GLU A 936 22.86 3.96 -24.37
C GLU A 936 23.81 3.64 -25.54
N LYS A 937 23.61 4.33 -26.68
CA LYS A 937 24.53 4.30 -27.82
C LYS A 937 25.69 5.27 -27.58
N HIS A 938 26.92 4.79 -27.74
CA HIS A 938 28.13 5.59 -27.64
C HIS A 938 29.00 5.45 -28.89
N THR A 939 29.60 6.56 -29.32
CA THR A 939 30.54 6.60 -30.44
C THR A 939 31.97 6.50 -29.92
N VAL A 940 32.71 5.48 -30.37
CA VAL A 940 34.09 5.23 -29.94
C VAL A 940 34.98 6.44 -30.24
N LEU A 941 35.67 6.95 -29.21
CA LEU A 941 36.42 8.20 -29.27
C LEU A 941 37.71 8.07 -30.11
N ASP A 942 38.21 9.20 -30.61
CA ASP A 942 39.58 9.32 -31.12
C ASP A 942 40.61 9.16 -29.99
N ASN A 943 41.80 8.65 -30.31
CA ASN A 943 42.88 8.56 -29.33
C ASN A 943 43.50 9.93 -29.03
N THR A 944 43.49 10.31 -27.75
CA THR A 944 44.16 11.52 -27.24
C THR A 944 45.38 11.21 -26.36
N PHE A 945 45.76 9.94 -26.20
CA PHE A 945 46.92 9.52 -25.42
C PHE A 945 48.22 9.68 -26.20
N THR A 946 49.31 9.96 -25.46
CA THR A 946 50.65 10.16 -26.02
C THR A 946 51.53 8.94 -25.79
N CYS A 947 52.30 8.51 -26.81
CA CYS A 947 53.26 7.41 -26.74
C CYS A 947 54.70 7.85 -27.08
N ASN A 948 55.64 6.92 -26.95
CA ASN A 948 57.03 7.05 -27.40
C ASN A 948 57.08 7.29 -28.93
N VAL A 949 58.05 8.07 -29.40
CA VAL A 949 58.17 8.50 -30.80
C VAL A 949 58.38 7.35 -31.80
N CYS A 950 58.91 6.21 -31.35
CA CYS A 950 59.08 5.01 -32.17
C CYS A 950 57.76 4.25 -32.43
N TYR A 951 56.64 4.64 -31.79
CA TYR A 951 55.36 3.92 -31.84
C TYR A 951 54.23 4.75 -32.50
N GLN A 952 53.16 4.07 -32.92
CA GLN A 952 51.92 4.66 -33.43
C GLN A 952 50.66 3.93 -32.90
N PHE A 953 49.55 4.66 -32.79
CA PHE A 953 48.24 4.11 -32.34
C PHE A 953 47.55 3.35 -33.46
N VAL A 954 47.09 2.14 -33.16
CA VAL A 954 46.42 1.22 -34.11
C VAL A 954 44.91 1.22 -33.95
N GLY A 955 44.41 1.23 -32.70
CA GLY A 955 42.99 1.12 -32.39
C GLY A 955 42.73 0.85 -30.92
N TRP A 956 41.45 0.72 -30.55
CA TRP A 956 41.00 0.35 -29.22
C TRP A 956 40.69 -1.15 -29.14
N ASN A 957 40.89 -1.78 -27.98
CA ASN A 957 40.59 -3.20 -27.79
C ASN A 957 39.91 -3.46 -26.43
N THR A 958 39.00 -4.43 -26.33
CA THR A 958 38.37 -4.81 -25.04
C THR A 958 39.34 -5.42 -24.03
N LEU A 959 40.55 -5.83 -24.44
CA LEU A 959 41.59 -6.40 -23.59
C LEU A 959 42.94 -5.68 -23.80
N ALA A 960 43.70 -5.54 -22.71
CA ALA A 960 44.99 -4.85 -22.68
C ALA A 960 46.08 -5.50 -23.54
N ASP A 961 46.00 -6.82 -23.75
CA ASP A 961 46.96 -7.58 -24.55
C ASP A 961 46.65 -7.55 -26.06
N GLY A 962 45.57 -6.88 -26.47
CA GLY A 962 45.14 -6.79 -27.87
C GLY A 962 44.40 -8.03 -28.39
N THR A 963 44.15 -9.05 -27.56
CA THR A 963 43.48 -10.30 -27.99
C THR A 963 41.97 -10.16 -28.15
N GLY A 964 41.36 -9.16 -27.50
CA GLY A 964 39.92 -8.95 -27.48
C GLY A 964 39.38 -8.28 -28.75
N THR A 965 38.11 -7.84 -28.68
CA THR A 965 37.45 -7.21 -29.83
C THR A 965 38.02 -5.82 -30.09
N MET A 966 38.47 -5.57 -31.32
CA MET A 966 39.04 -4.30 -31.75
C MET A 966 37.96 -3.33 -32.26
N PHE A 967 38.04 -2.07 -31.82
CA PHE A 967 37.20 -0.95 -32.21
C PHE A 967 38.04 0.20 -32.75
N MET A 968 37.58 0.80 -33.84
CA MET A 968 38.16 2.02 -34.40
C MET A 968 37.40 3.25 -33.89
N PRO A 969 38.06 4.41 -33.77
CA PRO A 969 37.37 5.69 -33.59
C PRO A 969 36.23 5.86 -34.61
N GLY A 970 35.07 6.31 -34.14
CA GLY A 970 33.85 6.46 -34.94
C GLY A 970 32.98 5.20 -35.07
N ASN A 971 33.32 4.06 -34.44
CA ASN A 971 32.39 2.94 -34.33
C ASN A 971 31.25 3.25 -33.33
N GLU A 972 30.02 2.78 -33.58
CA GLU A 972 28.95 2.81 -32.58
C GLU A 972 28.96 1.53 -31.73
N VAL A 973 28.75 1.68 -30.42
CA VAL A 973 28.55 0.58 -29.47
C VAL A 973 27.34 0.86 -28.58
N ILE A 974 26.65 -0.18 -28.11
CA ILE A 974 25.61 -0.07 -27.07
C ILE A 974 26.20 -0.58 -25.77
N VAL A 975 26.36 0.29 -24.78
CA VAL A 975 26.84 -0.08 -23.45
C VAL A 975 25.72 -0.73 -22.63
N ASP A 976 26.09 -1.66 -21.76
CA ASP A 976 25.15 -2.27 -20.82
C ASP A 976 25.77 -2.47 -19.43
N ILE A 977 24.95 -2.89 -18.47
CA ILE A 977 25.32 -3.12 -17.06
C ILE A 977 25.62 -4.59 -16.72
N GLU A 978 25.31 -5.54 -17.63
CA GLU A 978 25.35 -6.98 -17.34
C GLU A 978 26.49 -7.74 -18.05
N SER A 979 27.27 -7.10 -18.93
CA SER A 979 28.34 -7.79 -19.66
C SER A 979 29.42 -8.36 -18.72
N PRO A 980 29.81 -9.65 -18.88
CA PRO A 980 30.96 -10.22 -18.18
C PRO A 980 32.30 -9.64 -18.66
N VAL A 981 32.30 -8.89 -19.77
CA VAL A 981 33.41 -8.04 -20.22
C VAL A 981 33.09 -6.61 -19.80
N PRO A 982 33.86 -5.97 -18.91
CA PRO A 982 33.57 -4.61 -18.49
C PRO A 982 33.71 -3.65 -19.68
N ASN A 983 32.96 -2.54 -19.67
CA ASN A 983 32.98 -1.49 -20.70
C ASN A 983 34.32 -0.72 -20.68
N ILE A 984 35.43 -1.38 -21.01
CA ILE A 984 36.78 -0.85 -20.97
C ILE A 984 37.44 -1.08 -22.33
N LEU A 985 38.09 -0.04 -22.85
CA LEU A 985 38.80 -0.02 -24.11
C LEU A 985 40.25 0.40 -23.89
N TYR A 986 41.19 -0.45 -24.30
CA TYR A 986 42.63 -0.27 -24.17
C TYR A 986 43.23 0.17 -25.51
N ALA A 987 44.08 1.18 -25.52
CA ALA A 987 44.81 1.59 -26.72
C ALA A 987 45.83 0.51 -27.15
N ILE A 988 45.97 0.26 -28.45
CA ILE A 988 46.97 -0.66 -29.01
C ILE A 988 47.99 0.13 -29.83
N TRP A 989 49.26 -0.23 -29.70
CA TRP A 989 50.42 0.51 -30.22
C TRP A 989 51.39 -0.42 -30.97
N GLU A 990 51.93 0.01 -32.12
CA GLU A 990 52.95 -0.72 -32.91
C GLU A 990 54.19 0.15 -33.21
N THR A 991 55.34 -0.46 -33.54
CA THR A 991 56.58 0.24 -33.92
C THR A 991 56.56 0.74 -35.37
N LYS A 992 57.36 1.77 -35.67
CA LYS A 992 57.49 2.37 -37.01
C LYS A 992 58.62 1.72 -37.83
N SER A 993 58.33 1.38 -39.10
CA SER A 993 59.30 0.80 -40.04
C SER A 993 59.30 1.45 -41.43
N LEU A 994 60.45 1.39 -42.11
CA LEU A 994 60.70 1.86 -43.48
C LEU A 994 61.10 0.68 -44.38
N VAL A 995 60.76 0.74 -45.67
CA VAL A 995 61.13 -0.20 -46.73
C VAL A 995 61.86 0.54 -47.86
N ILE A 996 62.96 -0.05 -48.37
CA ILE A 996 63.71 0.46 -49.54
C ILE A 996 63.40 -0.43 -50.75
N GLU A 997 62.78 0.15 -51.78
CA GLU A 997 62.50 -0.52 -53.05
C GLU A 997 63.46 0.01 -54.14
N ALA A 998 64.66 -0.55 -54.20
CA ALA A 998 65.71 -0.04 -55.08
C ALA A 998 66.20 -1.07 -56.12
N LYS A 999 66.71 -0.57 -57.26
CA LYS A 999 67.32 -1.38 -58.32
C LYS A 999 68.65 -0.81 -58.79
N VAL A 1000 69.66 -1.66 -58.99
CA VAL A 1000 70.97 -1.31 -59.56
C VAL A 1000 71.54 -2.49 -60.37
N TYR A 1001 72.45 -2.21 -61.30
CA TYR A 1001 73.21 -3.24 -62.02
C TYR A 1001 74.72 -3.01 -61.90
N LEU A 1002 75.48 -4.10 -61.92
CA LEU A 1002 76.94 -4.16 -61.85
C LEU A 1002 77.52 -4.54 -63.21
N GLU A 1003 78.57 -3.84 -63.66
CA GLU A 1003 79.16 -4.09 -64.97
C GLU A 1003 79.68 -5.53 -65.12
N GLY A 1004 80.40 -6.04 -64.11
CA GLY A 1004 80.99 -7.38 -64.15
C GLY A 1004 79.96 -8.47 -64.40
N ALA A 1005 78.89 -8.47 -63.61
CA ALA A 1005 77.81 -9.45 -63.72
C ALA A 1005 76.94 -9.30 -64.99
N LEU A 1006 76.99 -8.16 -65.69
CA LEU A 1006 76.25 -7.94 -66.95
C LEU A 1006 76.99 -8.39 -68.22
N ILE A 1007 78.32 -8.56 -68.18
CA ILE A 1007 79.08 -9.01 -69.36
C ILE A 1007 79.19 -10.53 -69.48
N ASP A 1008 79.50 -11.01 -70.68
CA ASP A 1008 80.01 -12.38 -70.88
C ASP A 1008 81.46 -12.50 -70.30
N PRO A 1009 81.76 -13.52 -69.47
CA PRO A 1009 83.03 -13.61 -68.74
C PRO A 1009 84.21 -14.11 -69.58
N GLU A 1010 83.98 -14.70 -70.75
CA GLU A 1010 85.04 -15.20 -71.63
C GLU A 1010 85.46 -14.18 -72.69
N THR A 1011 84.51 -13.34 -73.13
CA THR A 1011 84.69 -12.43 -74.28
C THR A 1011 84.62 -10.96 -73.91
N SER A 1012 84.00 -10.62 -72.76
CA SER A 1012 83.76 -9.26 -72.27
C SER A 1012 83.09 -8.32 -73.29
N ALA A 1013 82.43 -8.84 -74.32
CA ALA A 1013 82.06 -8.09 -75.52
C ALA A 1013 80.67 -7.42 -75.48
N ASP A 1014 79.67 -8.12 -74.94
CA ASP A 1014 78.27 -7.70 -74.91
C ASP A 1014 77.76 -7.55 -73.46
N TYR A 1015 76.80 -6.63 -73.25
CA TYR A 1015 76.09 -6.42 -71.98
C TYR A 1015 74.67 -6.98 -72.06
N ALA A 1016 74.29 -7.85 -71.13
CA ALA A 1016 72.98 -8.49 -71.06
C ALA A 1016 72.44 -8.51 -69.62
N ALA A 1017 71.15 -8.16 -69.46
CA ALA A 1017 70.39 -8.33 -68.22
C ALA A 1017 69.41 -9.52 -68.36
N PRO A 1018 69.06 -10.26 -67.28
CA PRO A 1018 69.50 -10.07 -65.89
C PRO A 1018 71.00 -10.36 -65.67
N MET A 1019 71.55 -9.83 -64.58
CA MET A 1019 72.93 -10.10 -64.13
C MET A 1019 73.15 -11.59 -63.87
N ARG A 1020 74.37 -12.06 -64.14
CA ARG A 1020 74.82 -13.41 -63.80
C ARG A 1020 74.98 -13.59 -62.28
N THR A 1021 74.60 -14.77 -61.79
CA THR A 1021 74.69 -15.20 -60.38
C THR A 1021 75.96 -16.00 -60.08
N THR A 1022 76.99 -15.89 -60.93
CA THR A 1022 78.14 -16.84 -60.98
C THR A 1022 78.81 -17.10 -59.63
N LEU A 1023 79.00 -16.06 -58.81
CA LEU A 1023 79.63 -16.20 -57.49
C LEU A 1023 78.79 -17.04 -56.52
N ASN A 1024 77.46 -16.91 -56.60
CA ASN A 1024 76.52 -17.72 -55.82
C ASN A 1024 76.42 -19.15 -56.37
N ASP A 1025 76.33 -19.30 -57.69
CA ASP A 1025 76.30 -20.61 -58.37
C ASP A 1025 77.56 -21.45 -58.08
N LEU A 1026 78.71 -20.80 -57.89
CA LEU A 1026 79.98 -21.42 -57.53
C LEU A 1026 80.21 -21.56 -56.00
N GLN A 1027 79.26 -21.13 -55.16
CA GLN A 1027 79.34 -21.20 -53.69
C GLN A 1027 80.48 -20.34 -53.11
N MET A 1028 80.65 -19.13 -53.64
CA MET A 1028 81.75 -18.21 -53.33
C MET A 1028 81.30 -16.91 -52.64
N LEU A 1029 80.00 -16.67 -52.41
CA LEU A 1029 79.55 -15.52 -51.62
C LEU A 1029 79.98 -15.66 -50.14
N PRO A 1030 79.99 -14.58 -49.34
CA PRO A 1030 80.30 -14.65 -47.91
C PRO A 1030 79.50 -15.73 -47.18
N GLY A 1031 80.16 -16.53 -46.35
CA GLY A 1031 79.57 -17.66 -45.60
C GLY A 1031 79.35 -18.96 -46.37
N GLN A 1032 79.54 -18.97 -47.70
CA GLN A 1032 79.55 -20.20 -48.50
C GLN A 1032 80.93 -20.89 -48.47
N ALA A 1033 81.00 -22.13 -48.95
CA ALA A 1033 82.27 -22.81 -49.17
C ALA A 1033 82.26 -23.59 -50.49
N TYR A 1034 83.36 -23.47 -51.25
CA TYR A 1034 83.55 -24.07 -52.56
C TYR A 1034 84.75 -25.02 -52.60
N LEU A 1035 84.88 -25.75 -53.71
CA LEU A 1035 85.99 -26.67 -53.99
C LEU A 1035 86.85 -26.14 -55.14
N ASP A 1036 88.15 -25.98 -54.90
CA ASP A 1036 89.17 -25.92 -55.95
C ASP A 1036 90.07 -27.16 -55.82
N GLY A 1037 89.99 -28.02 -56.85
CA GLY A 1037 90.56 -29.37 -56.83
C GLY A 1037 89.98 -30.24 -55.71
N GLU A 1038 90.83 -30.65 -54.77
CA GLU A 1038 90.45 -31.41 -53.56
C GLU A 1038 90.38 -30.53 -52.29
N THR A 1039 90.60 -29.22 -52.41
CA THR A 1039 90.68 -28.30 -51.26
C THR A 1039 89.37 -27.53 -51.09
N VAL A 1040 88.83 -27.53 -49.87
CA VAL A 1040 87.68 -26.70 -49.49
C VAL A 1040 88.17 -25.30 -49.14
N TYR A 1041 87.58 -24.28 -49.77
CA TYR A 1041 87.80 -22.87 -49.46
C TYR A 1041 86.50 -22.29 -48.91
N TYR A 1042 86.59 -21.65 -47.75
CA TYR A 1042 85.46 -20.99 -47.07
C TYR A 1042 85.65 -19.49 -47.11
N THR A 1043 84.63 -18.78 -47.58
CA THR A 1043 84.51 -17.32 -47.48
C THR A 1043 83.85 -17.00 -46.14
N PRO A 1044 84.45 -16.17 -45.27
CA PRO A 1044 83.87 -15.86 -43.96
C PRO A 1044 82.42 -15.35 -44.07
N ALA A 1045 81.55 -15.79 -43.16
CA ALA A 1045 80.18 -15.31 -43.04
C ALA A 1045 80.11 -13.84 -42.57
N GLY A 1046 78.95 -13.22 -42.77
CA GLY A 1046 78.76 -11.78 -42.61
C GLY A 1046 78.76 -11.04 -43.95
N GLN A 1047 78.47 -9.74 -43.90
CA GLN A 1047 78.50 -8.85 -45.07
C GLN A 1047 79.95 -8.35 -45.34
N PRO A 1048 80.33 -8.05 -46.60
CA PRO A 1048 81.72 -7.83 -46.99
C PRO A 1048 82.24 -6.39 -46.76
N TYR A 1049 81.45 -5.50 -46.17
CA TYR A 1049 81.74 -4.09 -45.96
C TYR A 1049 82.26 -3.78 -44.54
N ASN A 1050 82.67 -4.81 -43.78
CA ASN A 1050 83.20 -4.67 -42.43
C ASN A 1050 84.70 -4.28 -42.35
N THR A 1051 85.32 -3.97 -43.50
CA THR A 1051 86.70 -3.47 -43.61
C THR A 1051 86.74 -2.05 -44.17
N GLU A 1052 87.90 -1.38 -44.06
CA GLU A 1052 88.19 -0.12 -44.77
C GLU A 1052 87.88 -0.27 -46.28
N PRO A 1053 87.27 0.74 -46.94
CA PRO A 1053 86.86 2.05 -46.40
C PRO A 1053 85.59 2.01 -45.53
N TRP A 1054 84.64 1.14 -45.81
CA TRP A 1054 83.28 1.21 -45.25
C TRP A 1054 83.18 1.05 -43.74
N ASN A 1055 84.00 0.16 -43.15
CA ASN A 1055 83.99 -0.14 -41.71
C ASN A 1055 82.59 -0.44 -41.14
N TYR A 1056 81.66 -0.93 -41.96
CA TYR A 1056 80.25 -1.09 -41.63
C TYR A 1056 80.03 -2.25 -40.65
N THR A 1057 79.38 -1.97 -39.52
CA THR A 1057 79.23 -2.90 -38.38
C THR A 1057 77.89 -3.64 -38.34
N GLY A 1058 77.15 -3.70 -39.44
CA GLY A 1058 75.89 -4.45 -39.52
C GLY A 1058 76.08 -5.95 -39.60
N ASN A 1059 75.06 -6.68 -39.11
CA ASN A 1059 75.06 -8.13 -38.90
C ASN A 1059 74.16 -8.87 -39.91
N GLU A 1060 73.73 -8.23 -40.99
CA GLU A 1060 72.71 -8.75 -41.93
C GLU A 1060 73.15 -10.03 -42.65
N GLY A 1061 74.46 -10.28 -42.69
CA GLY A 1061 75.07 -11.48 -43.24
C GLY A 1061 75.22 -12.64 -42.26
N ASP A 1062 74.98 -12.46 -40.95
CA ASP A 1062 75.33 -13.44 -39.91
C ASP A 1062 74.52 -14.75 -40.01
N LEU A 1063 73.32 -14.69 -40.57
CA LEU A 1063 72.46 -15.87 -40.79
C LEU A 1063 72.85 -16.66 -42.04
N TYR A 1064 73.63 -16.07 -42.95
CA TYR A 1064 74.14 -16.74 -44.15
C TYR A 1064 75.50 -17.39 -43.83
N ASP A 1065 75.48 -18.52 -43.12
CA ASP A 1065 76.70 -19.31 -42.83
C ASP A 1065 76.51 -20.82 -43.04
N THR A 1066 77.40 -21.42 -43.84
CA THR A 1066 77.55 -22.88 -43.97
C THR A 1066 78.37 -23.54 -42.84
N GLY A 1067 79.00 -22.74 -41.99
CA GLY A 1067 79.95 -23.19 -40.96
C GLY A 1067 81.22 -23.80 -41.55
N GLY A 1068 81.60 -23.41 -42.78
CA GLY A 1068 82.74 -23.98 -43.51
C GLY A 1068 82.44 -25.30 -44.24
N SER A 1069 81.17 -25.67 -44.42
CA SER A 1069 80.75 -26.86 -45.16
C SER A 1069 80.45 -26.52 -46.62
N VAL A 1070 80.93 -27.32 -47.58
CA VAL A 1070 80.65 -27.09 -49.01
C VAL A 1070 79.15 -27.07 -49.27
N GLY A 1071 78.64 -25.95 -49.80
CA GLY A 1071 77.21 -25.73 -49.99
C GLY A 1071 76.82 -24.25 -50.07
N ASP A 1072 75.52 -24.03 -50.25
CA ASP A 1072 74.89 -22.73 -50.15
C ASP A 1072 74.55 -22.41 -48.68
N ALA A 1073 74.78 -21.15 -48.29
CA ALA A 1073 74.51 -20.59 -46.97
C ALA A 1073 73.05 -20.16 -46.77
N GLY A 1074 72.16 -20.43 -47.74
CA GLY A 1074 70.76 -20.03 -47.73
C GLY A 1074 70.45 -18.79 -48.55
N TYR A 1075 71.32 -18.42 -49.49
CA TYR A 1075 71.10 -17.27 -50.37
C TYR A 1075 69.91 -17.52 -51.32
N PRO A 1076 69.15 -16.49 -51.71
CA PRO A 1076 68.25 -16.59 -52.84
C PRO A 1076 69.01 -17.05 -54.09
N ALA A 1077 68.45 -17.97 -54.87
CA ALA A 1077 69.08 -18.44 -56.13
C ALA A 1077 69.27 -17.33 -57.17
N THR A 1078 68.67 -16.16 -56.97
CA THR A 1078 68.86 -14.96 -57.77
C THR A 1078 69.94 -14.00 -57.24
N ALA A 1079 70.58 -14.29 -56.09
CA ALA A 1079 71.60 -13.39 -55.52
C ALA A 1079 72.87 -13.36 -56.40
N VAL A 1080 73.35 -12.15 -56.67
CA VAL A 1080 74.52 -11.84 -57.50
C VAL A 1080 75.73 -11.55 -56.62
N ASP A 1081 75.58 -10.59 -55.71
CA ASP A 1081 76.56 -10.21 -54.70
C ASP A 1081 75.87 -9.35 -53.61
N TRP A 1082 76.62 -8.89 -52.60
CA TRP A 1082 76.18 -7.90 -51.63
C TRP A 1082 76.42 -6.47 -52.13
N VAL A 1083 75.57 -5.53 -51.72
CA VAL A 1083 75.78 -4.08 -51.85
C VAL A 1083 75.61 -3.39 -50.51
N LEU A 1084 76.35 -2.30 -50.28
CA LEU A 1084 76.10 -1.42 -49.12
C LEU A 1084 75.19 -0.27 -49.57
N VAL A 1085 74.17 0.03 -48.77
CA VAL A 1085 73.13 1.00 -49.09
C VAL A 1085 73.03 2.03 -47.98
N SER A 1086 73.20 3.32 -48.30
CA SER A 1086 73.06 4.41 -47.34
C SER A 1086 72.05 5.48 -47.77
N LEU A 1087 71.40 6.10 -46.79
CA LEU A 1087 70.59 7.31 -46.96
C LEU A 1087 71.38 8.51 -46.47
N ARG A 1088 71.56 9.50 -47.36
CA ARG A 1088 72.34 10.71 -47.11
C ARG A 1088 71.42 11.94 -47.15
N ASP A 1089 71.64 12.88 -46.23
CA ASP A 1089 70.82 14.10 -46.12
C ASP A 1089 71.09 15.16 -47.20
N SER A 1090 72.19 15.03 -47.94
CA SER A 1090 72.68 16.02 -48.90
C SER A 1090 73.64 15.41 -49.93
N ASP A 1091 73.98 16.19 -50.97
CA ASP A 1091 74.74 15.80 -52.16
C ASP A 1091 76.18 16.34 -52.22
N GLY A 1092 76.64 16.96 -51.14
CA GLY A 1092 77.96 17.58 -51.01
C GLY A 1092 78.93 16.78 -50.15
N SER A 1093 80.16 17.28 -49.98
CA SER A 1093 81.21 16.61 -49.18
C SER A 1093 80.98 16.62 -47.66
N ASN A 1094 79.90 17.23 -47.18
CA ASN A 1094 79.53 17.34 -45.77
C ASN A 1094 78.12 16.76 -45.56
N TYR A 1095 77.94 15.50 -45.93
CA TYR A 1095 76.69 14.77 -45.72
C TYR A 1095 76.66 14.07 -44.36
N SER A 1096 75.47 13.79 -43.85
CA SER A 1096 75.27 12.82 -42.77
C SER A 1096 74.79 11.50 -43.36
N LYS A 1097 75.41 10.37 -43.03
CA LYS A 1097 74.79 9.05 -43.20
C LYS A 1097 73.65 8.97 -42.17
N VAL A 1098 72.42 9.23 -42.62
CA VAL A 1098 71.21 9.16 -41.79
C VAL A 1098 70.92 7.70 -41.42
N PHE A 1099 71.25 6.81 -42.35
CA PHE A 1099 71.04 5.38 -42.23
C PHE A 1099 71.98 4.62 -43.19
N GLU A 1100 72.42 3.40 -42.83
CA GLU A 1100 73.27 2.53 -43.65
C GLU A 1100 73.01 1.04 -43.36
N LYS A 1101 72.85 0.19 -44.39
CA LYS A 1101 72.66 -1.27 -44.27
C LYS A 1101 73.22 -2.06 -45.45
N ALA A 1102 73.77 -3.23 -45.17
CA ALA A 1102 74.18 -4.19 -46.19
C ALA A 1102 72.95 -4.95 -46.73
N ALA A 1103 72.91 -5.16 -48.05
CA ALA A 1103 71.78 -5.74 -48.74
C ALA A 1103 72.22 -6.74 -49.81
N LEU A 1104 71.33 -7.67 -50.17
CA LEU A 1104 71.54 -8.59 -51.27
C LEU A 1104 71.16 -7.93 -52.59
N LEU A 1105 72.03 -8.00 -53.59
CA LEU A 1105 71.70 -7.63 -54.95
C LEU A 1105 71.22 -8.85 -55.72
N LEU A 1106 70.01 -8.78 -56.28
CA LEU A 1106 69.44 -9.87 -57.08
C LEU A 1106 69.68 -9.67 -58.58
N SER A 1107 69.56 -10.74 -59.36
CA SER A 1107 69.89 -10.81 -60.79
C SER A 1107 69.05 -9.86 -61.66
N ASP A 1108 67.79 -9.59 -61.27
CA ASP A 1108 66.94 -8.62 -61.97
C ASP A 1108 67.28 -7.16 -61.61
N GLY A 1109 68.27 -6.96 -60.74
CA GLY A 1109 68.79 -5.69 -60.24
C GLY A 1109 68.17 -5.26 -58.91
N SER A 1110 67.15 -5.93 -58.38
CA SER A 1110 66.51 -5.49 -57.13
C SER A 1110 67.45 -5.67 -55.93
N ILE A 1111 67.49 -4.65 -55.08
CA ILE A 1111 68.16 -4.68 -53.78
C ILE A 1111 67.16 -5.25 -52.77
N GLN A 1112 67.49 -6.41 -52.19
CA GLN A 1112 66.71 -7.07 -51.15
C GLN A 1112 67.37 -6.84 -49.79
N MET A 1113 66.64 -6.19 -48.88
CA MET A 1113 67.03 -6.06 -47.48
C MET A 1113 66.72 -7.38 -46.73
N PRO A 1114 67.66 -7.94 -45.94
CA PRO A 1114 67.39 -9.11 -45.12
C PRO A 1114 66.41 -8.86 -43.97
N GLU A 1115 66.32 -7.61 -43.49
CA GLU A 1115 65.42 -7.16 -42.42
C GLU A 1115 65.00 -5.70 -42.67
N ASP A 1116 63.75 -5.35 -42.36
CA ASP A 1116 63.20 -3.99 -42.49
C ASP A 1116 63.94 -2.95 -41.62
N PHE A 1117 63.65 -1.67 -41.87
CA PHE A 1117 64.26 -0.55 -41.16
C PHE A 1117 63.38 -0.06 -40.01
N GLU A 1118 63.63 -0.51 -38.79
CA GLU A 1118 63.06 0.14 -37.60
C GLU A 1118 63.71 1.52 -37.38
N PHE A 1119 62.90 2.54 -37.07
CA PHE A 1119 63.39 3.89 -36.81
C PHE A 1119 62.64 4.61 -35.69
N CYS A 1120 63.35 5.45 -34.95
CA CYS A 1120 62.78 6.35 -33.95
C CYS A 1120 62.81 7.82 -34.38
N ASP A 1121 63.92 8.26 -35.02
CA ASP A 1121 64.21 9.68 -35.28
C ASP A 1121 64.23 10.06 -36.78
N LEU A 1122 63.82 9.17 -37.68
CA LEU A 1122 63.73 9.45 -39.11
C LEU A 1122 62.53 10.37 -39.39
N ASP A 1123 62.76 11.51 -40.06
CA ASP A 1123 61.66 12.34 -40.56
C ASP A 1123 61.07 11.69 -41.82
N VAL A 1124 59.93 11.02 -41.65
CA VAL A 1124 59.17 10.39 -42.74
C VAL A 1124 58.65 11.39 -43.79
N ASN A 1125 58.74 12.70 -43.53
CA ASN A 1125 58.44 13.75 -44.52
C ASN A 1125 59.72 14.34 -45.15
N GLY A 1126 60.90 13.91 -44.71
CA GLY A 1126 62.20 14.36 -45.19
C GLY A 1126 62.56 13.83 -46.58
N THR A 1127 63.51 14.52 -47.24
CA THR A 1127 64.07 14.11 -48.53
C THR A 1127 65.48 13.57 -48.36
N TYR A 1128 65.77 12.38 -48.89
CA TYR A 1128 67.07 11.70 -48.72
C TYR A 1128 67.65 11.22 -50.05
N TYR A 1129 68.96 11.33 -50.24
CA TYR A 1129 69.66 10.69 -51.35
C TYR A 1129 69.94 9.23 -51.03
N LEU A 1130 69.64 8.32 -51.97
CA LEU A 1130 69.98 6.91 -51.87
C LEU A 1130 71.36 6.69 -52.49
N VAL A 1131 72.27 6.03 -51.78
CA VAL A 1131 73.61 5.67 -52.26
C VAL A 1131 73.79 4.16 -52.24
N VAL A 1132 74.47 3.63 -53.26
CA VAL A 1132 74.81 2.21 -53.39
C VAL A 1132 76.28 2.04 -53.71
N GLU A 1133 76.92 1.15 -52.96
CA GLU A 1133 78.36 0.93 -52.93
C GLU A 1133 78.67 -0.57 -53.11
N HIS A 1134 79.76 -0.88 -53.80
CA HIS A 1134 80.15 -2.26 -54.11
C HIS A 1134 81.66 -2.44 -54.25
N ARG A 1135 82.19 -3.51 -53.63
CA ARG A 1135 83.62 -3.90 -53.51
C ARG A 1135 84.49 -4.01 -54.79
N ASN A 1136 83.93 -3.77 -55.97
CA ASN A 1136 84.59 -3.90 -57.28
C ASN A 1136 84.19 -2.80 -58.28
N HIS A 1137 83.34 -1.84 -57.86
CA HIS A 1137 82.66 -0.90 -58.75
C HIS A 1137 82.67 0.52 -58.18
N LEU A 1138 82.55 1.53 -59.04
CA LEU A 1138 82.40 2.93 -58.61
C LEU A 1138 81.04 3.17 -57.92
N ILE A 1139 81.11 3.76 -56.73
CA ILE A 1139 80.01 4.28 -55.91
C ILE A 1139 79.01 5.15 -56.71
N THR A 1140 77.71 4.93 -56.47
CA THR A 1140 76.62 5.59 -57.18
C THR A 1140 75.55 6.18 -56.24
N MET A 1141 74.99 7.35 -56.58
CA MET A 1141 73.98 8.08 -55.78
C MET A 1141 72.78 8.51 -56.62
N SER A 1142 71.57 8.47 -56.05
CA SER A 1142 70.35 8.89 -56.72
C SER A 1142 70.51 10.31 -57.28
N HIS A 1143 70.06 10.54 -58.52
CA HIS A 1143 70.30 11.82 -59.20
C HIS A 1143 69.53 13.00 -58.61
N MET A 1144 68.58 12.73 -57.71
CA MET A 1144 67.79 13.68 -56.94
C MET A 1144 67.53 13.09 -55.53
N PRO A 1145 67.16 13.91 -54.53
CA PRO A 1145 66.75 13.42 -53.23
C PRO A 1145 65.31 12.91 -53.31
N LEU A 1146 65.00 11.90 -52.50
CA LEU A 1146 63.81 11.05 -52.59
C LEU A 1146 62.93 11.25 -51.36
N GLN A 1147 61.61 11.24 -51.54
CA GLN A 1147 60.64 11.32 -50.44
C GLN A 1147 60.21 9.93 -50.00
N ILE A 1148 60.05 9.74 -48.70
CA ILE A 1148 59.42 8.54 -48.14
C ILE A 1148 57.90 8.70 -48.33
N VAL A 1149 57.26 7.71 -48.94
CA VAL A 1149 55.81 7.69 -49.18
C VAL A 1149 55.24 6.43 -48.55
N ASN A 1150 54.36 6.58 -47.56
CA ASN A 1150 53.75 5.47 -46.81
C ASN A 1150 54.78 4.49 -46.20
N GLY A 1151 55.94 4.98 -45.75
CA GLY A 1151 57.02 4.15 -45.23
C GLY A 1151 57.81 3.40 -46.31
N ILE A 1152 57.71 3.80 -47.59
CA ILE A 1152 58.47 3.21 -48.70
C ILE A 1152 59.31 4.30 -49.39
N LEU A 1153 60.56 3.99 -49.72
CA LEU A 1153 61.44 4.84 -50.52
C LEU A 1153 61.92 4.06 -51.76
N THR A 1154 61.57 4.54 -52.96
CA THR A 1154 61.72 3.80 -54.22
C THR A 1154 62.67 4.50 -55.20
N TYR A 1155 63.64 3.79 -55.79
CA TYR A 1155 64.52 4.36 -56.83
C TYR A 1155 65.22 3.32 -57.72
N ASP A 1156 65.28 3.56 -59.03
CA ASP A 1156 65.84 2.62 -60.02
C ASP A 1156 67.05 3.22 -60.77
N PHE A 1157 68.25 2.83 -60.34
CA PHE A 1157 69.54 3.20 -60.96
C PHE A 1157 69.76 2.57 -62.35
N THR A 1158 68.88 1.70 -62.83
CA THR A 1158 69.05 1.05 -64.15
C THR A 1158 68.44 1.87 -65.29
N THR A 1159 67.59 2.85 -64.95
CA THR A 1159 66.76 3.62 -65.89
C THR A 1159 67.42 4.88 -66.45
N GLN A 1160 68.35 5.47 -65.70
CA GLN A 1160 69.03 6.72 -66.07
C GLN A 1160 70.36 6.87 -65.31
N ASN A 1161 71.19 7.81 -65.75
CA ASN A 1161 72.43 8.14 -65.05
C ASN A 1161 72.18 8.57 -63.59
N SER A 1162 73.07 8.15 -62.70
CA SER A 1162 73.15 8.62 -61.32
C SER A 1162 73.59 10.08 -61.21
N TYR A 1163 73.68 10.59 -59.98
CA TYR A 1163 74.21 11.91 -59.70
C TYR A 1163 75.60 12.15 -60.33
N VAL A 1164 75.78 13.34 -60.89
CA VAL A 1164 77.06 13.85 -61.40
C VAL A 1164 77.16 15.32 -61.01
N LEU A 1165 78.22 15.70 -60.28
CA LEU A 1165 78.45 17.10 -59.91
C LEU A 1165 78.73 17.93 -61.18
N PRO A 1166 77.91 18.94 -61.53
CA PRO A 1166 78.05 19.66 -62.80
C PRO A 1166 79.41 20.36 -62.94
N GLY A 1167 80.10 20.11 -64.05
CA GLY A 1167 81.40 20.72 -64.36
C GLY A 1167 82.62 20.08 -63.69
N SER A 1168 82.45 19.02 -62.89
CA SER A 1168 83.56 18.28 -62.25
C SER A 1168 84.40 17.47 -63.25
N GLY A 1169 83.81 17.00 -64.35
CA GLY A 1169 84.41 16.03 -65.26
C GLY A 1169 84.27 14.56 -64.80
N ALA A 1170 83.71 14.34 -63.61
CA ALA A 1170 83.41 13.02 -63.08
C ALA A 1170 82.26 12.32 -63.80
N VAL A 1171 82.15 11.01 -63.59
CA VAL A 1171 81.06 10.16 -64.08
C VAL A 1171 80.14 9.74 -62.95
N GLY A 1172 78.93 9.32 -63.33
CA GLY A 1172 77.98 8.66 -62.43
C GLY A 1172 77.99 7.17 -62.72
N GLN A 1173 77.04 6.73 -63.54
CA GLN A 1173 76.97 5.37 -64.06
C GLN A 1173 77.40 5.28 -65.54
N LYS A 1174 77.51 4.05 -66.01
CA LYS A 1174 77.79 3.70 -67.40
C LYS A 1174 76.49 3.31 -68.10
N GLU A 1175 76.34 3.73 -69.36
CA GLU A 1175 75.23 3.31 -70.23
C GLU A 1175 75.75 2.31 -71.28
N ALA A 1176 75.03 1.21 -71.46
CA ALA A 1176 75.09 0.43 -72.69
C ALA A 1176 73.72 -0.17 -73.01
N ASN A 1177 73.36 -0.24 -74.29
CA ASN A 1177 72.11 -0.83 -74.78
C ASN A 1177 70.82 -0.29 -74.12
N GLY A 1178 70.85 0.96 -73.59
CA GLY A 1178 69.73 1.59 -72.90
C GLY A 1178 69.56 1.17 -71.44
N ILE A 1179 70.55 0.50 -70.85
CA ILE A 1179 70.60 0.08 -69.44
C ILE A 1179 71.76 0.82 -68.76
N TRP A 1180 71.51 1.31 -67.54
CA TRP A 1180 72.52 1.95 -66.69
C TRP A 1180 73.05 1.00 -65.61
N PHE A 1181 74.36 1.06 -65.35
CA PHE A 1181 75.05 0.19 -64.40
C PHE A 1181 76.29 0.87 -63.80
N MET A 1182 76.72 0.41 -62.62
CA MET A 1182 77.93 0.90 -61.96
C MET A 1182 79.18 0.52 -62.78
N TYR A 1183 80.18 1.39 -62.90
CA TYR A 1183 81.43 1.09 -63.59
C TYR A 1183 82.21 0.01 -62.84
N GLY A 1184 82.54 -1.10 -63.50
CA GLY A 1184 83.41 -2.14 -62.93
C GLY A 1184 84.89 -1.81 -63.06
N GLY A 1185 85.74 -2.41 -62.23
CA GLY A 1185 87.19 -2.23 -62.31
C GLY A 1185 87.79 -1.35 -61.21
N ASN A 1186 87.02 -0.94 -60.20
CA ASN A 1186 87.56 -0.35 -58.97
C ASN A 1186 87.68 -1.45 -57.90
N GLY A 1187 88.86 -2.06 -57.79
CA GLY A 1187 89.18 -3.07 -56.77
C GLY A 1187 90.06 -2.54 -55.65
N ASN A 1188 90.73 -1.40 -55.84
CA ASN A 1188 91.54 -0.76 -54.83
C ASN A 1188 90.68 0.17 -53.95
N GLN A 1189 89.83 -0.39 -53.12
CA GLN A 1189 88.92 0.38 -52.28
C GLN A 1189 89.65 0.81 -50.99
N SER A 1190 89.92 2.11 -50.81
CA SER A 1190 90.52 2.71 -49.60
C SER A 1190 90.16 4.19 -49.48
N GLU A 1191 90.07 4.68 -48.24
CA GLU A 1191 89.87 6.11 -47.93
C GLU A 1191 91.05 7.00 -48.37
N THR A 1192 92.21 6.39 -48.67
CA THR A 1192 93.42 7.12 -49.05
C THR A 1192 93.57 7.29 -50.57
N ASP A 1193 94.14 8.43 -50.97
CA ASP A 1193 94.44 8.81 -52.35
C ASP A 1193 93.26 8.79 -53.37
N ASN A 1194 92.01 8.79 -52.87
CA ASN A 1194 90.73 8.81 -53.60
C ASN A 1194 90.35 7.48 -54.29
N SER A 1195 90.96 6.38 -53.87
CA SER A 1195 90.85 5.06 -54.51
C SER A 1195 89.42 4.49 -54.45
N ASP A 1196 88.62 4.85 -53.44
CA ASP A 1196 87.16 4.60 -53.38
C ASP A 1196 86.37 5.23 -54.55
N THR A 1197 86.92 6.27 -55.19
CA THR A 1197 86.22 7.07 -56.19
C THR A 1197 86.75 6.98 -57.61
N ASP A 1198 87.90 6.37 -57.90
CA ASP A 1198 88.43 6.29 -59.26
C ASP A 1198 88.75 4.87 -59.75
N ILE A 1199 89.09 4.77 -61.03
CA ILE A 1199 89.59 3.55 -61.68
C ILE A 1199 90.90 3.94 -62.34
N ASN A 1200 92.03 3.52 -61.77
CA ASN A 1200 93.36 3.98 -62.16
C ASN A 1200 94.41 2.84 -62.13
N ALA A 1201 95.70 3.14 -62.22
CA ALA A 1201 96.77 2.12 -62.25
C ALA A 1201 96.91 1.28 -60.95
N ASP A 1202 96.36 1.73 -59.84
CA ASP A 1202 96.39 1.03 -58.57
C ASP A 1202 95.38 -0.14 -58.56
N ASP A 1203 94.24 -0.01 -59.26
CA ASP A 1203 93.31 -1.12 -59.53
C ASP A 1203 93.93 -2.21 -60.41
N GLN A 1204 94.74 -1.82 -61.40
CA GLN A 1204 95.52 -2.79 -62.17
C GLN A 1204 96.48 -3.53 -61.23
N SER A 1205 97.08 -2.84 -60.26
CA SER A 1205 97.99 -3.46 -59.29
C SER A 1205 97.26 -4.45 -58.36
N THR A 1206 96.03 -4.13 -57.93
CA THR A 1206 95.15 -5.06 -57.21
C THR A 1206 94.83 -6.31 -58.05
N TRP A 1207 94.46 -6.12 -59.33
CA TRP A 1207 94.24 -7.24 -60.24
C TRP A 1207 95.52 -8.06 -60.48
N GLU A 1208 96.69 -7.44 -60.69
CA GLU A 1208 97.97 -8.14 -60.89
C GLU A 1208 98.36 -9.01 -59.69
N ILE A 1209 97.96 -8.62 -58.47
CA ILE A 1209 98.13 -9.42 -57.26
C ILE A 1209 97.24 -10.67 -57.31
N ASP A 1210 95.99 -10.56 -57.75
CA ASP A 1210 95.02 -11.66 -57.78
C ASP A 1210 94.99 -12.50 -59.06
N ASN A 1211 95.64 -12.04 -60.13
CA ASN A 1211 95.71 -12.71 -61.43
C ASN A 1211 96.20 -14.18 -61.33
N GLY A 1212 95.39 -15.09 -61.86
CA GLY A 1212 95.59 -16.54 -61.81
C GLY A 1212 95.11 -17.19 -60.51
N LYS A 1213 94.23 -16.54 -59.74
CA LYS A 1213 93.63 -17.09 -58.51
C LYS A 1213 92.10 -17.10 -58.58
N GLN A 1214 91.52 -18.20 -58.11
CA GLN A 1214 90.11 -18.27 -57.81
C GLN A 1214 89.78 -17.72 -56.42
N GLY A 1215 88.54 -17.27 -56.24
CA GLY A 1215 87.98 -16.78 -54.98
C GLY A 1215 87.17 -15.50 -55.12
N TYR A 1216 86.37 -15.22 -54.09
CA TYR A 1216 85.71 -13.93 -53.88
C TYR A 1216 86.77 -12.85 -53.60
N ARG A 1217 87.18 -12.13 -54.66
CA ARG A 1217 88.39 -11.29 -54.67
C ARG A 1217 88.12 -9.85 -55.11
N PRO A 1218 88.91 -8.85 -54.64
CA PRO A 1218 88.84 -7.48 -55.15
C PRO A 1218 89.27 -7.35 -56.63
N GLY A 1219 90.13 -8.25 -57.14
CA GLY A 1219 90.57 -8.26 -58.54
C GLY A 1219 89.64 -8.98 -59.54
N ASP A 1220 88.57 -9.65 -59.10
CA ASP A 1220 87.57 -10.31 -59.97
C ASP A 1220 86.53 -9.27 -60.45
N TYR A 1221 86.91 -8.48 -61.45
CA TYR A 1221 86.07 -7.43 -62.02
C TYR A 1221 84.91 -7.96 -62.86
N ASN A 1222 85.04 -9.17 -63.43
CA ASN A 1222 84.01 -9.80 -64.24
C ASN A 1222 83.03 -10.67 -63.42
N MET A 1223 83.27 -10.82 -62.12
CA MET A 1223 82.41 -11.51 -61.15
C MET A 1223 82.09 -12.95 -61.57
N ASN A 1224 83.14 -13.70 -61.98
CA ASN A 1224 83.05 -15.12 -62.30
C ASN A 1224 83.78 -16.03 -61.30
N GLY A 1225 84.45 -15.47 -60.29
CA GLY A 1225 85.22 -16.20 -59.30
C GLY A 1225 86.65 -16.57 -59.71
N ASP A 1226 87.13 -16.18 -60.90
CA ASP A 1226 88.46 -16.47 -61.43
C ASP A 1226 89.13 -15.20 -62.00
N ALA A 1227 89.94 -14.54 -61.17
CA ALA A 1227 90.64 -13.31 -61.55
C ALA A 1227 91.75 -13.63 -62.57
N ASN A 1228 91.56 -13.25 -63.83
CA ASN A 1228 92.47 -13.55 -64.94
C ASN A 1228 92.52 -12.40 -65.98
N SER A 1229 93.12 -12.61 -67.16
CA SER A 1229 93.25 -11.59 -68.20
C SER A 1229 91.94 -10.96 -68.69
N ASN A 1230 90.79 -11.60 -68.45
CA ASN A 1230 89.48 -11.09 -68.88
C ASN A 1230 88.98 -9.95 -67.99
N ASP A 1231 89.35 -9.92 -66.71
CA ASP A 1231 89.07 -8.82 -65.77
C ASP A 1231 89.82 -7.55 -66.15
N GLN A 1232 91.07 -7.70 -66.60
CA GLN A 1232 91.90 -6.59 -67.07
C GLN A 1232 91.21 -5.81 -68.20
N ILE A 1233 90.38 -6.46 -69.03
CA ILE A 1233 89.62 -5.82 -70.12
C ILE A 1233 88.58 -4.83 -69.59
N ILE A 1234 87.99 -5.08 -68.41
CA ILE A 1234 87.02 -4.18 -67.77
C ILE A 1234 87.76 -2.96 -67.24
N TRP A 1235 88.88 -3.20 -66.54
CA TRP A 1235 89.74 -2.14 -66.05
C TRP A 1235 90.27 -1.26 -67.19
N GLU A 1236 90.84 -1.83 -68.26
CA GLU A 1236 91.36 -1.07 -69.41
C GLU A 1236 90.27 -0.19 -70.08
N ARG A 1237 89.02 -0.67 -70.10
CA ARG A 1237 87.86 0.03 -70.66
C ARG A 1237 87.41 1.22 -69.81
N ASN A 1238 87.64 1.14 -68.49
CA ASN A 1238 87.15 2.09 -67.49
C ASN A 1238 88.27 2.91 -66.81
N ASN A 1239 89.53 2.67 -67.15
CA ASN A 1239 90.68 3.43 -66.66
C ASN A 1239 90.53 4.94 -66.95
N GLY A 1240 90.77 5.77 -65.94
CA GLY A 1240 90.58 7.22 -65.97
C GLY A 1240 89.13 7.68 -65.74
N ARG A 1241 88.28 6.83 -65.14
CA ARG A 1241 86.94 7.20 -64.64
C ARG A 1241 87.01 7.54 -63.17
N THR A 1242 86.27 8.55 -62.75
CA THR A 1242 86.22 9.03 -61.36
C THR A 1242 84.81 9.46 -61.02
N SER A 1243 84.29 9.05 -59.87
CA SER A 1243 83.06 9.51 -59.23
C SER A 1243 83.34 10.72 -58.33
N VAL A 1244 82.30 11.45 -57.95
CA VAL A 1244 82.36 12.56 -56.97
C VAL A 1244 81.75 12.20 -55.63
N ILE A 1245 81.03 11.08 -55.56
CA ILE A 1245 80.53 10.52 -54.31
C ILE A 1245 81.70 9.81 -53.64
N ARG A 1246 81.87 9.99 -52.33
CA ARG A 1246 82.92 9.37 -51.51
C ARG A 1246 82.32 8.55 -50.40
N ASP A 1247 83.10 7.64 -49.87
CA ASP A 1247 82.90 7.10 -48.54
C ASP A 1247 83.64 7.99 -47.49
N HIS A 1248 82.92 8.42 -46.45
CA HIS A 1248 83.35 9.38 -45.39
C HIS A 1248 82.55 9.13 -44.10
#